data_AF-A0A7Z9LU44-F1
#
_entry.id   AF-A0A7Z9LU44-F1
#
_cell.length_a   1.000
_cell.length_b   1.000
_cell.length_c   1.000
_cell.angle_alpha   90.00
_cell.angle_beta   90.00
_cell.angle_gamma   90.00
#
_symmetry.space_group_name_H-M   'P 1'
#
loop_
_entity.id
_entity.type
_entity.pdbx_description
1 polymer ?
#
loop_
_entity_poly.entity_id
_entity_poly.type
_entity_poly.pdbx_seq_one_letter_code
_entity_poly.pdbx_strand_id
1 'polypeptide(L)'
;MNSPQPRKQSITLQNHVRFVTATSLFDGHDAAINIMRRIMQSQGAEVIHLGHDRGVEEIVNVAIQEDVQGIAVSSYQGGHMEYFHYMVDLLRENNAEHIKVFAGGGGVIIPAEMKELMEYGVERVYSPEDGRELGLVGMIADMLERADFPVLAENFIPEIKKLSTDDAQHIAQSLTWIEQNTENPEVVNNVLTKLPATDVPVIGLTGTGGAGKSCLMDELVRSFLEEFPEKRIAIVSVDPSKRKTGGALLGDRMRMNAIQDSRVFMRSLATRRSHLATTAALGETVRLLKTSGFDLILVETAGIGQSDSEISDFVDLSVYVMTPEFGAATQLEKIDMIDFADCIVINKFDKPGAEDALLAVRKQYRRSHLEFGSTPEALPVFGVVANRFNDSGTAWFYHQLIEILIENKSLDWTRNHEAQFAVSEMTELIPSDRKEYLRQIAVSVRKYKKEVRTNTALATECGQLHGTIQQMNGAVSGFAELNLEDIPENLRPIAKLYNEKLAKLPDFLRLQLSEFHQKRQAYLDDNFRFDVRNKVLEISNHSISLSGLKIPKIATPKFNDWGEIANWLGLENFPGSFPFTSGVFPFKREGEDPTRMFAGEGIAERTNRRFHLLAQGQPSTRLSTAFDSVTLYGANPHSRPDIYGKIGNAGVSICTVDDAKRLYSGFDLLLPNTSVSMTINGPAPVVLAFFMNAAVDQQIEKHLREKGRLEDAQKTLRKHYKIQGLPVPEYRMKRPDNHSGFGLDLLGMSGKHFVDAETYASVKTTVLNNLRGTVQADILKEDQAQNTCIFSTNFALRMMGDMQEYFTANDIRNFYSVSISGYHIAEAGANPISQVAFTLANGFTMIEYYLARGLSIDDFARNLSFFFSNGMDPEYAVIGRVARRIFAVALRGLYGANERSQKLKYHIQTSGRSLHAMEIDFNDIRTTLQALYAIYDNCNSLHTNAYDEAITTPTGESVRRALAIQLIINRELGQASNQNPLQGSFLIEELTDLVEEAILSEFVRISDRGGVLGAMETMYQRNKIQEESLYYETLK
;
A
#
# COMPACT_ATOMS: atom_id res chain seq x y z
N MET A 1 -9.19 -32.18 18.92
CA MET A 1 -9.78 -31.81 20.22
C MET A 1 -10.91 -30.84 19.93
N ASN A 2 -12.12 -31.14 20.36
CA ASN A 2 -13.31 -30.32 20.06
C ASN A 2 -13.30 -29.06 20.93
N SER A 3 -12.99 -27.91 20.35
CA SER A 3 -13.20 -26.60 20.99
C SER A 3 -14.70 -26.41 21.27
N PRO A 4 -15.10 -25.90 22.45
CA PRO A 4 -16.50 -25.62 22.73
C PRO A 4 -17.03 -24.55 21.77
N GLN A 5 -18.24 -24.74 21.23
CA GLN A 5 -18.89 -23.73 20.39
C GLN A 5 -19.02 -22.41 21.16
N PRO A 6 -18.70 -21.25 20.55
CA PRO A 6 -18.88 -19.96 21.21
C PRO A 6 -20.38 -19.74 21.48
N ARG A 7 -20.72 -19.47 22.76
CA ARG A 7 -22.06 -19.07 23.16
C ARG A 7 -22.41 -17.78 22.41
N LYS A 8 -23.52 -17.78 21.66
CA LYS A 8 -24.15 -16.54 21.17
C LYS A 8 -24.62 -15.73 22.38
N GLN A 9 -23.81 -14.79 22.86
CA GLN A 9 -24.24 -13.75 23.79
C GLN A 9 -24.68 -12.55 22.95
N SER A 10 -25.94 -12.53 22.53
CA SER A 10 -26.56 -11.29 22.04
C SER A 10 -26.95 -10.46 23.26
N ILE A 11 -26.43 -9.24 23.36
CA ILE A 11 -26.78 -8.29 24.42
C ILE A 11 -27.86 -7.31 23.94
N THR A 12 -28.56 -6.70 24.90
CA THR A 12 -29.50 -5.60 24.65
C THR A 12 -29.04 -4.40 25.44
N LEU A 13 -28.67 -3.33 24.74
CA LEU A 13 -28.20 -2.08 25.35
C LEU A 13 -29.37 -1.28 25.92
N GLN A 14 -29.19 -0.71 27.11
CA GLN A 14 -30.15 0.17 27.77
C GLN A 14 -30.02 1.61 27.27
N ASN A 15 -28.81 2.05 26.95
CA ASN A 15 -28.51 3.40 26.49
C ASN A 15 -28.09 3.41 25.00
N HIS A 16 -28.07 4.60 24.40
CA HIS A 16 -27.46 4.82 23.09
C HIS A 16 -25.92 4.86 23.25
N VAL A 17 -25.30 3.68 23.20
CA VAL A 17 -23.85 3.52 23.35
C VAL A 17 -23.13 3.98 22.09
N ARG A 18 -22.22 4.94 22.25
CA ARG A 18 -21.34 5.50 21.22
C ARG A 18 -19.90 5.10 21.48
N PHE A 19 -19.17 4.76 20.42
CA PHE A 19 -17.75 4.40 20.48
C PHE A 19 -16.91 5.17 19.47
N VAL A 20 -15.75 5.67 19.89
CA VAL A 20 -14.67 6.03 18.96
C VAL A 20 -13.79 4.81 18.73
N THR A 21 -13.51 4.49 17.46
CA THR A 21 -12.62 3.37 17.09
C THR A 21 -11.52 3.82 16.16
N ALA A 22 -10.28 3.45 16.46
CA ALA A 22 -9.09 3.83 15.69
C ALA A 22 -7.96 2.80 15.82
N THR A 23 -6.92 2.92 14.98
CA THR A 23 -5.60 2.36 15.28
C THR A 23 -4.69 3.44 15.90
N SER A 24 -3.66 3.01 16.62
CA SER A 24 -2.68 3.93 17.22
C SER A 24 -1.88 4.72 16.16
N LEU A 25 -1.22 5.79 16.59
CA LEU A 25 -0.38 6.62 15.72
C LEU A 25 0.70 5.77 15.02
N PHE A 26 0.91 6.05 13.74
CA PHE A 26 1.82 5.37 12.83
C PHE A 26 1.58 3.85 12.70
N ASP A 27 0.32 3.42 12.86
CA ASP A 27 -0.07 2.03 12.78
C ASP A 27 -1.11 1.76 11.68
N GLY A 28 -0.70 1.10 10.60
CA GLY A 28 -1.56 0.72 9.48
C GLY A 28 -2.40 -0.55 9.71
N HIS A 29 -2.25 -1.25 10.83
CA HIS A 29 -2.91 -2.53 11.10
C HIS A 29 -4.38 -2.38 11.50
N ASP A 30 -5.25 -2.08 10.53
CA ASP A 30 -6.66 -1.79 10.76
C ASP A 30 -7.58 -3.02 10.63
N ALA A 31 -7.06 -4.18 10.25
CA ALA A 31 -7.85 -5.38 10.02
C ALA A 31 -8.64 -5.80 11.28
N ALA A 32 -7.97 -5.82 12.43
CA ALA A 32 -8.59 -6.18 13.70
C ALA A 32 -9.70 -5.20 14.09
N ILE A 33 -9.40 -3.90 14.13
CA ILE A 33 -10.38 -2.88 14.56
C ILE A 33 -11.59 -2.81 13.61
N ASN A 34 -11.40 -3.06 12.30
CA ASN A 34 -12.49 -3.14 11.33
C ASN A 34 -13.45 -4.30 11.61
N ILE A 35 -12.93 -5.47 12.01
CA ILE A 35 -13.77 -6.60 12.42
C ILE A 35 -14.53 -6.25 13.69
N MET A 36 -13.84 -5.68 14.69
CA MET A 36 -14.43 -5.30 15.97
C MET A 36 -15.59 -4.30 15.80
N ARG A 37 -15.37 -3.20 15.05
CA ARG A 37 -16.43 -2.19 14.83
C ARG A 37 -17.65 -2.73 14.08
N ARG A 38 -17.47 -3.67 13.15
CA ARG A 38 -18.59 -4.30 12.42
C ARG A 38 -19.48 -5.08 13.39
N ILE A 39 -18.85 -5.78 14.33
CA ILE A 39 -19.56 -6.53 15.38
C ILE A 39 -20.24 -5.55 16.35
N MET A 40 -19.57 -4.47 16.80
CA MET A 40 -20.18 -3.43 17.64
C MET A 40 -21.44 -2.83 17.01
N GLN A 41 -21.35 -2.41 15.74
CA GLN A 41 -22.49 -1.86 14.99
C GLN A 41 -23.63 -2.88 14.87
N SER A 42 -23.30 -4.16 14.70
CA SER A 42 -24.30 -5.24 14.62
C SER A 42 -25.00 -5.52 15.96
N GLN A 43 -24.41 -5.11 17.08
CA GLN A 43 -24.96 -5.23 18.42
C GLN A 43 -25.66 -3.95 18.92
N GLY A 44 -25.73 -2.90 18.09
CA GLY A 44 -26.55 -1.72 18.33
C GLY A 44 -25.79 -0.45 18.71
N ALA A 45 -24.46 -0.47 18.78
CA ALA A 45 -23.66 0.72 19.05
C ALA A 45 -23.57 1.67 17.83
N GLU A 46 -23.47 2.96 18.10
CA GLU A 46 -23.11 3.99 17.13
C GLU A 46 -21.58 4.14 17.12
N VAL A 47 -20.92 3.80 16.01
CA VAL A 47 -19.46 3.76 15.94
C VAL A 47 -18.93 4.90 15.09
N ILE A 48 -18.22 5.83 15.74
CA ILE A 48 -17.42 6.88 15.12
C ILE A 48 -16.07 6.25 14.77
N HIS A 49 -15.88 5.91 13.50
CA HIS A 49 -14.66 5.24 13.08
C HIS A 49 -13.67 6.25 12.48
N LEU A 50 -12.50 6.37 13.08
CA LEU A 50 -11.45 7.28 12.60
C LEU A 50 -10.49 6.60 11.61
N GLY A 51 -10.58 5.28 11.43
CA GLY A 51 -9.65 4.54 10.57
C GLY A 51 -8.34 4.27 11.29
N HIS A 52 -7.22 4.51 10.61
CA HIS A 52 -5.88 4.20 11.10
C HIS A 52 -4.99 5.44 11.24
N ASP A 53 -3.83 5.29 11.86
CA ASP A 53 -2.82 6.33 12.05
C ASP A 53 -3.35 7.58 12.79
N ARG A 54 -3.86 7.36 14.02
CA ARG A 54 -4.48 8.43 14.80
C ARG A 54 -3.65 8.79 16.03
N GLY A 55 -3.43 10.08 16.24
CA GLY A 55 -2.76 10.60 17.43
C GLY A 55 -3.66 10.52 18.66
N VAL A 56 -3.07 10.46 19.86
CA VAL A 56 -3.87 10.40 21.11
C VAL A 56 -4.74 11.64 21.25
N GLU A 57 -4.15 12.82 21.01
CA GLU A 57 -4.84 14.11 21.11
C GLU A 57 -6.05 14.18 20.17
N GLU A 58 -5.91 13.65 18.95
CA GLU A 58 -7.00 13.59 18.00
C GLU A 58 -8.14 12.70 18.51
N ILE A 59 -7.84 11.47 18.95
CA ILE A 59 -8.84 10.53 19.46
C ILE A 59 -9.57 11.11 20.67
N VAL A 60 -8.85 11.72 21.61
CA VAL A 60 -9.43 12.30 22.82
C VAL A 60 -10.32 13.49 22.47
N ASN A 61 -9.86 14.40 21.61
CA ASN A 61 -10.67 15.54 21.16
C ASN A 61 -11.93 15.07 20.44
N VAL A 62 -11.84 14.05 19.58
CA VAL A 62 -13.01 13.43 18.94
C VAL A 62 -13.96 12.85 19.98
N ALA A 63 -13.44 12.05 20.93
CA ALA A 63 -14.26 11.39 21.94
C ALA A 63 -15.04 12.41 22.81
N ILE A 64 -14.42 13.54 23.13
CA ILE A 64 -15.05 14.65 23.86
C ILE A 64 -16.12 15.33 23.00
N GLN A 65 -15.82 15.69 21.75
CA GLN A 65 -16.79 16.35 20.85
C GLN A 65 -18.00 15.46 20.53
N GLU A 66 -17.78 14.14 20.45
CA GLU A 66 -18.80 13.13 20.15
C GLU A 66 -19.53 12.61 21.40
N ASP A 67 -19.09 13.01 22.60
CA ASP A 67 -19.63 12.63 23.91
C ASP A 67 -19.86 11.12 24.06
N VAL A 68 -18.80 10.34 23.85
CA VAL A 68 -18.87 8.87 23.78
C VAL A 68 -18.67 8.18 25.13
N GLN A 69 -19.23 6.98 25.29
CA GLN A 69 -19.00 6.14 26.46
C GLN A 69 -17.65 5.43 26.41
N GLY A 70 -17.15 5.12 25.20
CA GLY A 70 -15.95 4.29 25.04
C GLY A 70 -15.06 4.66 23.85
N ILE A 71 -13.78 4.40 24.04
CA ILE A 71 -12.73 4.46 23.01
C ILE A 71 -12.14 3.06 22.86
N ALA A 72 -12.07 2.53 21.64
CA ALA A 72 -11.38 1.27 21.36
C ALA A 72 -10.24 1.47 20.36
N VAL A 73 -9.01 1.14 20.78
CA VAL A 73 -7.81 1.31 19.96
C VAL A 73 -7.06 0.00 19.79
N SER A 74 -6.66 -0.28 18.55
CA SER A 74 -5.68 -1.33 18.26
C SER A 74 -4.25 -0.76 18.11
N SER A 75 -3.26 -1.41 18.73
CA SER A 75 -1.85 -1.02 18.64
C SER A 75 -0.92 -2.22 18.41
N TYR A 76 -0.29 -2.28 17.24
CA TYR A 76 0.59 -3.37 16.79
C TYR A 76 2.04 -2.94 16.56
N GLN A 77 2.35 -1.64 16.61
CA GLN A 77 3.68 -1.08 16.30
C GLN A 77 4.56 -0.87 17.55
N GLY A 78 4.08 -1.26 18.74
CA GLY A 78 4.72 -0.91 20.01
C GLY A 78 4.52 0.57 20.39
N GLY A 79 5.13 0.96 21.52
CA GLY A 79 4.90 2.26 22.17
C GLY A 79 3.49 2.39 22.77
N HIS A 80 2.81 1.27 22.99
CA HIS A 80 1.44 1.23 23.51
C HIS A 80 1.35 1.69 24.96
N MET A 81 2.39 1.48 25.76
CA MET A 81 2.43 1.95 27.15
C MET A 81 2.33 3.47 27.22
N GLU A 82 3.22 4.17 26.51
CA GLU A 82 3.24 5.63 26.45
C GLU A 82 1.96 6.17 25.79
N TYR A 83 1.48 5.50 24.75
CA TYR A 83 0.26 5.88 24.04
C TYR A 83 -0.98 5.85 24.93
N PHE A 84 -1.21 4.75 25.66
CA PHE A 84 -2.38 4.61 26.52
C PHE A 84 -2.27 5.40 27.83
N HIS A 85 -1.08 5.51 28.42
CA HIS A 85 -0.88 6.42 29.56
C HIS A 85 -1.21 7.86 29.16
N TYR A 86 -0.69 8.33 28.03
CA TYR A 86 -1.00 9.67 27.53
C TYR A 86 -2.48 9.87 27.25
N MET A 87 -3.18 8.86 26.71
CA MET A 87 -4.62 8.93 26.49
C MET A 87 -5.42 9.07 27.79
N VAL A 88 -5.09 8.26 28.79
CA VAL A 88 -5.74 8.32 30.11
C VAL A 88 -5.45 9.65 30.80
N ASP A 89 -4.21 10.13 30.73
CA ASP A 89 -3.83 11.42 31.32
C ASP A 89 -4.55 12.58 30.64
N LEU A 90 -4.61 12.60 29.31
CA LEU A 90 -5.29 13.65 28.57
C LEU A 90 -6.81 13.65 28.81
N LEU A 91 -7.44 12.49 28.98
CA LEU A 91 -8.84 12.39 29.39
C LEU A 91 -9.06 12.97 30.80
N ARG A 92 -8.15 12.71 31.75
CA ARG A 92 -8.21 13.28 33.11
C ARG A 92 -8.02 14.79 33.09
N GLU A 93 -7.03 15.29 32.35
CA GLU A 93 -6.75 16.73 32.21
C GLU A 93 -7.95 17.49 31.64
N ASN A 94 -8.72 16.87 30.75
CA ASN A 94 -9.92 17.43 30.14
C ASN A 94 -11.22 17.10 30.91
N ASN A 95 -11.17 16.55 32.13
CA ASN A 95 -12.34 16.17 32.93
C ASN A 95 -13.30 15.19 32.19
N ALA A 96 -12.75 14.30 31.37
CA ALA A 96 -13.45 13.29 30.58
C ALA A 96 -13.13 11.86 31.04
N GLU A 97 -12.79 11.67 32.31
CA GLU A 97 -12.40 10.37 32.89
C GLU A 97 -13.52 9.31 32.89
N HIS A 98 -14.76 9.71 32.63
CA HIS A 98 -15.89 8.80 32.47
C HIS A 98 -15.81 7.97 31.17
N ILE A 99 -15.05 8.43 30.16
CA ILE A 99 -14.88 7.74 28.89
C ILE A 99 -13.96 6.52 29.09
N LYS A 100 -14.48 5.32 28.81
CA LYS A 100 -13.75 4.06 29.02
C LYS A 100 -12.82 3.73 27.87
N VAL A 101 -11.55 3.46 28.16
CA VAL A 101 -10.54 3.10 27.16
C VAL A 101 -10.38 1.57 27.06
N PHE A 102 -10.47 1.03 25.85
CA PHE A 102 -10.29 -0.38 25.52
C PHE A 102 -9.13 -0.55 24.54
N ALA A 103 -8.32 -1.60 24.73
CA ALA A 103 -7.11 -1.82 23.95
C ALA A 103 -6.98 -3.26 23.42
N GLY A 104 -6.28 -3.42 22.29
CA GLY A 104 -5.83 -4.71 21.78
C GLY A 104 -4.59 -4.57 20.89
N GLY A 105 -3.69 -5.54 20.96
CA GLY A 105 -2.44 -5.51 20.17
C GLY A 105 -1.91 -6.89 19.79
N GLY A 106 -2.76 -7.91 19.84
CA GLY A 106 -2.33 -9.30 19.64
C GLY A 106 -1.25 -9.71 20.64
N GLY A 107 -0.15 -10.29 20.15
CA GLY A 107 0.99 -10.69 20.99
C GLY A 107 1.95 -9.56 21.37
N VAL A 108 1.73 -8.33 20.89
CA VAL A 108 2.63 -7.18 21.13
C VAL A 108 2.50 -6.64 22.56
N ILE A 109 1.28 -6.68 23.13
CA ILE A 109 1.03 -6.26 24.51
C ILE A 109 1.12 -7.49 25.40
N ILE A 110 2.18 -7.60 26.19
CA ILE A 110 2.41 -8.79 27.02
C ILE A 110 1.57 -8.75 28.31
N PRO A 111 1.30 -9.88 28.98
CA PRO A 111 0.42 -9.92 30.15
C PRO A 111 0.79 -8.96 31.30
N ALA A 112 2.08 -8.69 31.50
CA ALA A 112 2.54 -7.74 32.51
C ALA A 112 2.14 -6.30 32.16
N GLU A 113 2.32 -5.89 30.91
CA GLU A 113 1.93 -4.57 30.39
C GLU A 113 0.41 -4.41 30.38
N MET A 114 -0.33 -5.46 30.02
CA MET A 114 -1.80 -5.46 30.10
C MET A 114 -2.28 -5.11 31.51
N LYS A 115 -1.68 -5.75 32.53
CA LYS A 115 -2.01 -5.52 33.93
C LYS A 115 -1.68 -4.08 34.33
N GLU A 116 -0.51 -3.57 33.96
CA GLU A 116 -0.08 -2.20 34.25
C GLU A 116 -1.03 -1.17 33.62
N LEU A 117 -1.38 -1.34 32.33
CA LEU A 117 -2.32 -0.46 31.64
C LEU A 117 -3.70 -0.44 32.33
N MET A 118 -4.19 -1.61 32.75
CA MET A 118 -5.47 -1.72 33.45
C MET A 118 -5.42 -1.09 34.86
N GLU A 119 -4.31 -1.25 35.58
CA GLU A 119 -4.10 -0.58 36.87
C GLU A 119 -3.95 0.94 36.72
N TYR A 120 -3.42 1.42 35.58
CA TYR A 120 -3.26 2.84 35.31
C TYR A 120 -4.58 3.56 35.01
N GLY A 121 -5.51 2.91 34.28
CA GLY A 121 -6.82 3.47 33.96
C GLY A 121 -7.46 2.97 32.65
N VAL A 122 -6.82 2.05 31.91
CA VAL A 122 -7.47 1.38 30.77
C VAL A 122 -8.52 0.40 31.32
N GLU A 123 -9.76 0.45 30.84
CA GLU A 123 -10.85 -0.41 31.35
C GLU A 123 -10.56 -1.89 31.07
N ARG A 124 -10.13 -2.22 29.84
CA ARG A 124 -9.79 -3.59 29.47
C ARG A 124 -8.82 -3.66 28.30
N VAL A 125 -7.81 -4.52 28.43
CA VAL A 125 -6.94 -4.95 27.34
C VAL A 125 -7.28 -6.39 26.97
N TYR A 126 -7.57 -6.69 25.70
CA TYR A 126 -7.89 -8.03 25.22
C TYR A 126 -6.67 -8.72 24.60
N SER A 127 -6.32 -9.91 25.10
CA SER A 127 -5.23 -10.77 24.62
C SER A 127 -5.70 -11.77 23.55
N PRO A 128 -4.78 -12.42 22.81
CA PRO A 128 -5.11 -13.55 21.95
C PRO A 128 -5.81 -14.70 22.69
N GLU A 129 -5.50 -14.89 23.97
CA GLU A 129 -6.13 -15.92 24.81
C GLU A 129 -7.60 -15.57 25.10
N ASP A 130 -7.88 -14.31 25.43
CA ASP A 130 -9.27 -13.83 25.59
C ASP A 130 -10.07 -14.04 24.29
N GLY A 131 -9.43 -13.84 23.13
CA GLY A 131 -10.04 -14.10 21.83
C GLY A 131 -10.41 -15.57 21.60
N ARG A 132 -9.63 -16.51 22.14
CA ARG A 132 -9.90 -17.96 22.09
C ARG A 132 -11.02 -18.34 23.06
N GLU A 133 -11.00 -17.80 24.27
CA GLU A 133 -11.96 -18.15 25.33
C GLU A 133 -13.35 -17.54 25.10
N LEU A 134 -13.41 -16.25 24.79
CA LEU A 134 -14.66 -15.49 24.62
C LEU A 134 -15.17 -15.54 23.18
N GLY A 135 -14.28 -15.76 22.22
CA GLY A 135 -14.55 -15.50 20.81
C GLY A 135 -14.68 -14.01 20.49
N LEU A 136 -14.62 -13.66 19.21
CA LEU A 136 -14.73 -12.26 18.75
C LEU A 136 -16.03 -11.59 19.22
N VAL A 137 -17.16 -12.31 19.14
CA VAL A 137 -18.47 -11.77 19.54
C VAL A 137 -18.56 -11.56 21.06
N GLY A 138 -17.96 -12.46 21.85
CA GLY A 138 -17.96 -12.36 23.31
C GLY A 138 -17.13 -11.19 23.82
N MET A 139 -15.96 -10.94 23.21
CA MET A 139 -15.15 -9.76 23.56
C MET A 139 -15.91 -8.44 23.34
N ILE A 140 -16.63 -8.33 22.21
CA ILE A 140 -17.44 -7.13 21.93
C ILE A 140 -18.61 -7.00 22.88
N ALA A 141 -19.26 -8.11 23.26
CA ALA A 141 -20.35 -8.10 24.22
C ALA A 141 -19.88 -7.58 25.60
N ASP A 142 -18.75 -8.07 26.11
CA ASP A 142 -18.14 -7.59 27.37
C ASP A 142 -17.77 -6.10 27.30
N MET A 143 -17.18 -5.65 26.19
CA MET A 143 -16.84 -4.24 25.98
C MET A 143 -18.07 -3.33 25.98
N LEU A 144 -19.14 -3.73 25.29
CA LEU A 144 -20.37 -2.97 25.21
C LEU A 144 -21.13 -2.95 26.54
N GLU A 145 -21.17 -4.07 27.28
CA GLU A 145 -21.77 -4.14 28.61
C GLU A 145 -21.06 -3.19 29.60
N ARG A 146 -19.73 -3.12 29.54
CA ARG A 146 -18.95 -2.19 30.37
C ARG A 146 -19.20 -0.72 30.01
N ALA A 147 -19.54 -0.43 28.77
CA ALA A 147 -19.77 0.92 28.26
C ALA A 147 -21.25 1.33 28.26
N ASP A 148 -22.17 0.47 28.70
CA ASP A 148 -23.61 0.77 28.74
C ASP A 148 -23.98 1.56 30.01
N PHE A 149 -23.67 2.85 30.03
CA PHE A 149 -24.01 3.77 31.10
C PHE A 149 -24.51 5.13 30.57
N PRO A 150 -25.32 5.87 31.35
CA PRO A 150 -25.73 7.23 30.98
C PRO A 150 -24.56 8.21 31.09
N VAL A 151 -24.27 8.93 30.01
CA VAL A 151 -23.18 9.94 29.96
C VAL A 151 -23.57 11.23 30.69
N LEU A 152 -24.85 11.57 30.68
CA LEU A 152 -25.37 12.76 31.34
C LEU A 152 -25.85 12.43 32.76
N ALA A 153 -25.67 13.38 33.68
CA ALA A 153 -26.29 13.31 35.00
C ALA A 153 -27.82 13.37 34.89
N GLU A 154 -28.55 12.70 35.80
CA GLU A 154 -30.02 12.57 35.74
C GLU A 154 -30.77 13.90 35.60
N ASN A 155 -30.21 15.00 36.14
CA ASN A 155 -30.81 16.34 36.12
C ASN A 155 -30.02 17.33 35.24
N PHE A 156 -29.25 16.85 34.25
CA PHE A 156 -28.48 17.72 33.38
C PHE A 156 -29.40 18.62 32.55
N ILE A 157 -29.13 19.93 32.57
CA ILE A 157 -29.77 20.94 31.73
C ILE A 157 -28.66 21.84 31.18
N PRO A 158 -28.62 22.11 29.86
CA PRO A 158 -27.60 22.96 29.26
C PRO A 158 -27.48 24.34 29.92
N GLU A 159 -26.30 24.65 30.45
CA GLU A 159 -25.98 25.97 31.00
C GLU A 159 -25.58 26.94 29.87
N ILE A 160 -26.41 27.96 29.63
CA ILE A 160 -26.21 28.91 28.52
C ILE A 160 -24.85 29.63 28.59
N LYS A 161 -24.37 29.94 29.80
CA LYS A 161 -23.10 30.67 30.00
C LYS A 161 -21.86 29.86 29.64
N LYS A 162 -21.98 28.53 29.57
CA LYS A 162 -20.90 27.60 29.23
C LYS A 162 -20.95 27.16 27.76
N LEU A 163 -21.93 27.62 26.98
CA LEU A 163 -21.97 27.42 25.54
C LEU A 163 -20.95 28.35 24.88
N SER A 164 -19.68 27.94 24.92
CA SER A 164 -18.54 28.64 24.33
C SER A 164 -17.68 27.64 23.58
N THR A 165 -17.07 28.09 22.49
CA THR A 165 -16.08 27.31 21.72
C THR A 165 -14.86 26.91 22.55
N ASP A 166 -14.64 27.53 23.72
CA ASP A 166 -13.59 27.14 24.67
C ASP A 166 -14.00 25.96 25.59
N ASP A 167 -15.29 25.56 25.59
CA ASP A 167 -15.82 24.43 26.36
C ASP A 167 -16.56 23.46 25.43
N ALA A 168 -15.77 22.76 24.60
CA ALA A 168 -16.28 21.79 23.64
C ALA A 168 -17.04 20.64 24.30
N GLN A 169 -16.67 20.26 25.54
CA GLN A 169 -17.33 19.19 26.28
C GLN A 169 -18.77 19.59 26.66
N HIS A 170 -18.98 20.81 27.16
CA HIS A 170 -20.32 21.27 27.51
C HIS A 170 -21.22 21.42 26.27
N ILE A 171 -20.67 21.85 25.13
CA ILE A 171 -21.39 21.84 23.85
C ILE A 171 -21.80 20.40 23.50
N ALA A 172 -20.86 19.44 23.53
CA ALA A 172 -21.12 18.05 23.17
C ALA A 172 -22.18 17.39 24.07
N GLN A 173 -22.12 17.60 25.38
CA GLN A 173 -23.13 17.11 26.35
C GLN A 173 -24.50 17.75 26.11
N SER A 174 -24.52 19.04 25.76
CA SER A 174 -25.78 19.74 25.42
C SER A 174 -26.41 19.18 24.14
N LEU A 175 -25.60 18.77 23.16
CA LEU A 175 -26.07 18.08 21.96
C LEU A 175 -26.60 16.68 22.28
N THR A 176 -25.91 15.92 23.12
CA THR A 176 -26.40 14.61 23.62
C THR A 176 -27.74 14.76 24.35
N TRP A 177 -27.90 15.83 25.13
CA TRP A 177 -29.16 16.11 25.83
C TRP A 177 -30.31 16.39 24.85
N ILE A 178 -30.06 17.14 23.77
CA ILE A 178 -31.05 17.34 22.70
C ILE A 178 -31.43 16.00 22.07
N GLU A 179 -30.44 15.17 21.72
CA GLU A 179 -30.66 13.86 21.10
C GLU A 179 -31.48 12.91 21.98
N GLN A 180 -31.32 12.95 23.31
CA GLN A 180 -32.07 12.11 24.25
C GLN A 180 -33.50 12.61 24.49
N ASN A 181 -33.79 13.89 24.21
CA ASN A 181 -35.08 14.52 24.48
C ASN A 181 -35.90 14.80 23.21
N THR A 182 -35.59 14.14 22.08
CA THR A 182 -36.36 14.32 20.83
C THR A 182 -37.83 13.94 20.96
N GLU A 183 -38.19 13.08 21.91
CA GLU A 183 -39.58 12.72 22.21
C GLU A 183 -40.28 13.72 23.15
N ASN A 184 -39.53 14.63 23.79
CA ASN A 184 -40.02 15.66 24.71
C ASN A 184 -39.61 17.08 24.25
N PRO A 185 -40.07 17.55 23.07
CA PRO A 185 -39.60 18.80 22.46
C PRO A 185 -39.91 20.05 23.29
N GLU A 186 -40.90 20.02 24.18
CA GLU A 186 -41.21 21.15 25.07
C GLU A 186 -40.03 21.45 26.03
N VAL A 187 -39.38 20.41 26.55
CA VAL A 187 -38.25 20.55 27.47
C VAL A 187 -37.06 21.21 26.77
N VAL A 188 -36.75 20.77 25.56
CA VAL A 188 -35.68 21.32 24.72
C VAL A 188 -35.98 22.77 24.34
N ASN A 189 -37.20 23.04 23.86
CA ASN A 189 -37.60 24.39 23.45
C ASN A 189 -37.60 25.40 24.61
N ASN A 190 -37.95 24.98 25.84
CA ASN A 190 -37.88 25.83 27.03
C ASN A 190 -36.45 26.33 27.36
N VAL A 191 -35.42 25.59 26.92
CA VAL A 191 -34.03 26.00 27.04
C VAL A 191 -33.59 26.81 25.81
N LEU A 192 -33.87 26.32 24.60
CA LEU A 192 -33.45 26.97 23.36
C LEU A 192 -34.10 28.34 23.11
N THR A 193 -35.30 28.58 23.63
CA THR A 193 -35.96 29.90 23.57
C THR A 193 -35.28 30.97 24.42
N LYS A 194 -34.47 30.57 25.42
CA LYS A 194 -33.69 31.47 26.27
C LYS A 194 -32.34 31.85 25.64
N LEU A 195 -31.95 31.17 24.55
CA LEU A 195 -30.73 31.47 23.83
C LEU A 195 -30.86 32.77 23.05
N PRO A 196 -29.80 33.59 22.97
CA PRO A 196 -29.81 34.81 22.18
C PRO A 196 -30.01 34.48 20.70
N ALA A 197 -30.79 35.31 19.99
CA ALA A 197 -30.85 35.20 18.54
C ALA A 197 -29.53 35.69 17.94
N THR A 198 -28.78 34.79 17.31
CA THR A 198 -27.54 35.07 16.60
C THR A 198 -27.69 34.72 15.13
N ASP A 199 -27.12 35.57 14.27
CA ASP A 199 -27.25 35.43 12.82
C ASP A 199 -26.04 34.74 12.19
N VAL A 200 -25.63 33.61 12.77
CA VAL A 200 -24.50 32.83 12.26
C VAL A 200 -24.93 32.11 10.97
N PRO A 201 -24.16 32.21 9.86
CA PRO A 201 -24.45 31.54 8.61
C PRO A 201 -24.36 30.01 8.71
N VAL A 202 -25.27 29.32 8.03
CA VAL A 202 -25.32 27.85 7.93
C VAL A 202 -25.30 27.42 6.48
N ILE A 203 -24.36 26.56 6.10
CA ILE A 203 -24.31 25.94 4.77
C ILE A 203 -24.67 24.46 4.89
N GLY A 204 -25.65 24.00 4.11
CA GLY A 204 -26.06 22.60 4.03
C GLY A 204 -25.53 21.90 2.78
N LEU A 205 -24.79 20.81 2.95
CA LEU A 205 -24.36 19.92 1.89
C LEU A 205 -25.25 18.67 1.87
N THR A 206 -26.00 18.50 0.78
CA THR A 206 -26.81 17.31 0.52
C THR A 206 -26.45 16.72 -0.83
N GLY A 207 -26.88 15.50 -1.11
CA GLY A 207 -26.51 14.81 -2.33
C GLY A 207 -26.66 13.29 -2.28
N THR A 208 -26.45 12.65 -3.42
CA THR A 208 -26.55 11.19 -3.53
C THR A 208 -25.48 10.50 -2.68
N GLY A 209 -25.81 9.29 -2.19
CA GLY A 209 -24.88 8.47 -1.41
C GLY A 209 -23.58 8.20 -2.19
N GLY A 210 -22.43 8.49 -1.58
CA GLY A 210 -21.13 8.28 -2.19
C GLY A 210 -20.70 9.31 -3.25
N ALA A 211 -21.44 10.42 -3.40
CA ALA A 211 -21.04 11.53 -4.29
C ALA A 211 -19.75 12.25 -3.83
N GLY A 212 -19.35 12.08 -2.56
CA GLY A 212 -18.14 12.68 -1.98
C GLY A 212 -18.41 13.98 -1.23
N LYS A 213 -19.56 14.07 -0.53
CA LYS A 213 -19.97 15.21 0.29
C LYS A 213 -18.96 15.54 1.39
N SER A 214 -18.62 14.56 2.22
CA SER A 214 -17.65 14.73 3.32
C SER A 214 -16.26 15.12 2.81
N CYS A 215 -15.82 14.61 1.65
CA CYS A 215 -14.56 15.02 1.03
C CYS A 215 -14.60 16.47 0.52
N LEU A 216 -15.73 16.89 -0.07
CA LEU A 216 -15.91 18.28 -0.48
C LEU A 216 -15.94 19.21 0.73
N MET A 217 -16.64 18.80 1.80
CA MET A 217 -16.70 19.51 3.07
C MET A 217 -15.31 19.74 3.66
N ASP A 218 -14.45 18.73 3.62
CA ASP A 218 -13.07 18.83 4.12
C ASP A 218 -12.26 19.90 3.38
N GLU A 219 -12.36 19.96 2.05
CA GLU A 219 -11.69 20.98 1.24
C GLU A 219 -12.27 22.40 1.47
N LEU A 220 -13.58 22.50 1.75
CA LEU A 220 -14.20 23.78 2.15
C LEU A 220 -13.65 24.24 3.51
N VAL A 221 -13.56 23.34 4.48
CA VAL A 221 -12.98 23.62 5.80
C VAL A 221 -11.53 24.06 5.65
N ARG A 222 -10.71 23.31 4.90
CA ARG A 222 -9.30 23.65 4.64
C ARG A 222 -9.16 25.06 4.06
N SER A 223 -9.90 25.34 2.98
CA SER A 223 -9.84 26.63 2.28
C SER A 223 -10.31 27.77 3.18
N PHE A 224 -11.34 27.54 4.01
CA PHE A 224 -11.84 28.51 4.98
C PHE A 224 -10.85 28.82 6.10
N LEU A 225 -10.21 27.79 6.67
CA LEU A 225 -9.21 27.97 7.72
C LEU A 225 -7.94 28.69 7.23
N GLU A 226 -7.60 28.51 5.94
CA GLU A 226 -6.52 29.21 5.25
C GLU A 226 -6.88 30.68 4.95
N GLU A 227 -8.11 30.97 4.48
CA GLU A 227 -8.55 32.33 4.16
C GLU A 227 -8.86 33.17 5.41
N PHE A 228 -9.42 32.56 6.45
CA PHE A 228 -9.86 33.23 7.68
C PHE A 228 -9.16 32.66 8.94
N PRO A 229 -7.94 33.11 9.27
CA PRO A 229 -7.14 32.58 10.37
C PRO A 229 -7.81 32.62 11.76
N GLU A 230 -8.65 33.62 12.01
CA GLU A 230 -9.25 33.85 13.34
C GLU A 230 -10.66 33.24 13.49
N LYS A 231 -11.26 32.71 12.41
CA LYS A 231 -12.65 32.26 12.41
C LYS A 231 -12.80 30.80 12.85
N ARG A 232 -13.92 30.47 13.50
CA ARG A 232 -14.24 29.13 14.02
C ARG A 232 -15.40 28.48 13.27
N ILE A 233 -15.32 27.16 13.05
CA ILE A 233 -16.32 26.39 12.29
C ILE A 233 -16.93 25.29 13.16
N ALA A 234 -18.25 25.11 13.07
CA ALA A 234 -18.92 23.91 13.57
C ALA A 234 -19.43 23.04 12.41
N ILE A 235 -19.30 21.73 12.54
CA ILE A 235 -19.71 20.74 11.53
C ILE A 235 -20.69 19.76 12.18
N VAL A 236 -21.81 19.53 11.51
CA VAL A 236 -22.80 18.51 11.88
C VAL A 236 -22.96 17.57 10.70
N SER A 237 -22.50 16.32 10.82
CA SER A 237 -22.68 15.30 9.79
C SER A 237 -23.71 14.27 10.22
N VAL A 238 -24.56 13.84 9.29
CA VAL A 238 -25.63 12.87 9.55
C VAL A 238 -25.44 11.61 8.71
N ASP A 239 -25.31 10.46 9.38
CA ASP A 239 -25.13 9.15 8.75
C ASP A 239 -26.33 8.22 9.00
N PRO A 240 -26.64 7.28 8.09
CA PRO A 240 -27.80 6.40 8.23
C PRO A 240 -27.60 5.31 9.30
N SER A 241 -28.65 5.09 10.10
CA SER A 241 -28.71 4.02 11.11
C SER A 241 -29.19 2.67 10.53
N LYS A 242 -28.70 1.54 11.06
CA LYS A 242 -29.18 0.20 10.67
C LYS A 242 -30.51 -0.11 11.33
N ARG A 243 -31.57 -0.22 10.54
CA ARG A 243 -32.93 -0.54 11.00
C ARG A 243 -33.03 -1.78 11.89
N LYS A 244 -32.25 -2.83 11.62
CA LYS A 244 -32.38 -4.12 12.34
C LYS A 244 -31.74 -4.10 13.73
N THR A 245 -30.67 -3.32 13.91
CA THR A 245 -29.83 -3.38 15.10
C THR A 245 -29.83 -2.08 15.89
N GLY A 246 -30.31 -0.97 15.32
CA GLY A 246 -30.24 0.37 15.92
C GLY A 246 -28.86 1.05 15.76
N GLY A 247 -27.79 0.26 15.63
CA GLY A 247 -26.43 0.77 15.49
C GLY A 247 -26.16 1.50 14.17
N ALA A 248 -25.18 2.40 14.18
CA ALA A 248 -24.77 3.21 13.04
C ALA A 248 -23.26 3.15 12.84
N LEU A 249 -22.80 3.33 11.59
CA LEU A 249 -21.40 3.60 11.30
C LEU A 249 -21.34 5.07 10.90
N LEU A 250 -20.80 5.90 11.78
CA LEU A 250 -20.62 7.32 11.59
C LEU A 250 -19.24 7.51 10.94
N GLY A 251 -19.23 7.49 9.61
CA GLY A 251 -18.04 7.37 8.77
C GLY A 251 -17.59 8.67 8.11
N ASP A 252 -18.38 9.74 8.18
CA ASP A 252 -18.05 11.03 7.57
C ASP A 252 -16.75 11.62 8.13
N ARG A 253 -16.58 11.54 9.46
CA ARG A 253 -15.38 12.04 10.16
C ARG A 253 -14.07 11.39 9.69
N MET A 254 -14.12 10.13 9.23
CA MET A 254 -12.94 9.43 8.68
C MET A 254 -12.41 10.06 7.39
N ARG A 255 -13.26 10.80 6.67
CA ARG A 255 -12.95 11.38 5.35
C ARG A 255 -12.42 12.80 5.43
N MET A 256 -12.48 13.43 6.60
CA MET A 256 -12.12 14.82 6.81
C MET A 256 -10.75 14.92 7.51
N ASN A 257 -9.75 15.48 6.84
CA ASN A 257 -8.39 15.64 7.36
C ASN A 257 -8.15 17.06 7.92
N ALA A 258 -8.78 18.09 7.35
CA ALA A 258 -8.59 19.49 7.72
C ALA A 258 -9.28 19.88 9.03
N ILE A 259 -10.14 19.00 9.57
CA ILE A 259 -10.88 19.24 10.82
C ILE A 259 -10.03 19.04 12.07
N GLN A 260 -8.78 18.58 11.95
CA GLN A 260 -7.84 18.47 13.06
C GLN A 260 -7.24 19.85 13.41
N ASP A 261 -8.10 20.78 13.82
CA ASP A 261 -7.74 22.14 14.20
C ASP A 261 -8.58 22.56 15.41
N SER A 262 -7.96 23.25 16.37
CA SER A 262 -8.65 23.78 17.56
C SER A 262 -9.83 24.72 17.25
N ARG A 263 -9.88 25.29 16.04
CA ARG A 263 -10.95 26.17 15.56
C ARG A 263 -12.15 25.40 15.00
N VAL A 264 -12.09 24.08 14.92
CA VAL A 264 -13.13 23.24 14.34
C VAL A 264 -13.77 22.32 15.40
N PHE A 265 -15.09 22.37 15.47
CA PHE A 265 -15.90 21.42 16.25
C PHE A 265 -16.72 20.56 15.29
N MET A 266 -16.72 19.24 15.49
CA MET A 266 -17.54 18.34 14.68
C MET A 266 -18.34 17.38 15.56
N ARG A 267 -19.63 17.21 15.21
CA ARG A 267 -20.54 16.23 15.81
C ARG A 267 -21.15 15.34 14.73
N SER A 268 -21.08 14.03 14.94
CA SER A 268 -21.66 13.05 14.03
C SER A 268 -22.97 12.49 14.59
N LEU A 269 -24.06 12.60 13.84
CA LEU A 269 -25.41 12.20 14.24
C LEU A 269 -25.87 10.99 13.42
N ALA A 270 -26.61 10.08 14.06
CA ALA A 270 -27.33 9.04 13.35
C ALA A 270 -28.74 9.55 12.98
N THR A 271 -29.27 9.16 11.82
CA THR A 271 -30.64 9.54 11.42
C THR A 271 -31.71 9.11 12.43
N ARG A 272 -31.52 7.95 13.07
CA ARG A 272 -32.46 7.27 14.01
C ARG A 272 -33.92 7.15 13.50
N ARG A 273 -34.16 7.41 12.22
CA ARG A 273 -35.47 7.43 11.55
C ARG A 273 -35.43 6.69 10.22
N SER A 274 -36.59 6.19 9.78
CA SER A 274 -36.72 5.53 8.47
C SER A 274 -36.97 6.55 7.37
N HIS A 275 -36.24 6.44 6.25
CA HIS A 275 -36.48 7.19 5.00
C HIS A 275 -36.25 8.70 5.04
N LEU A 276 -35.61 9.24 6.08
CA LEU A 276 -35.20 10.65 6.14
C LEU A 276 -33.67 10.75 6.13
N ALA A 277 -33.16 11.79 5.48
CA ALA A 277 -31.73 12.08 5.42
C ALA A 277 -31.22 12.97 6.57
N THR A 278 -32.14 13.48 7.38
CA THR A 278 -31.88 14.32 8.57
C THR A 278 -32.24 13.56 9.85
N THR A 279 -31.85 14.12 11.00
CA THR A 279 -32.28 13.65 12.32
C THR A 279 -33.32 14.58 12.93
N ALA A 280 -34.15 14.03 13.82
CA ALA A 280 -35.15 14.76 14.61
C ALA A 280 -34.59 16.01 15.31
N ALA A 281 -33.32 15.93 15.72
CA ALA A 281 -32.63 16.91 16.53
C ALA A 281 -31.89 17.98 15.71
N LEU A 282 -31.94 17.93 14.37
CA LEU A 282 -31.06 18.74 13.52
C LEU A 282 -31.30 20.23 13.71
N GLY A 283 -32.57 20.67 13.69
CA GLY A 283 -32.93 22.07 13.87
C GLY A 283 -32.49 22.61 15.25
N GLU A 284 -32.72 21.85 16.30
CA GLU A 284 -32.32 22.17 17.68
C GLU A 284 -30.79 22.21 17.83
N THR A 285 -30.08 21.28 17.19
CA THR A 285 -28.60 21.21 17.17
C THR A 285 -28.01 22.45 16.51
N VAL A 286 -28.48 22.80 15.30
CA VAL A 286 -28.01 24.00 14.58
C VAL A 286 -28.28 25.25 15.41
N ARG A 287 -29.47 25.37 16.02
CA ARG A 287 -29.83 26.51 16.87
C ARG A 287 -28.91 26.65 18.09
N LEU A 288 -28.53 25.54 18.72
CA LEU A 288 -27.59 25.57 19.85
C LEU A 288 -26.19 26.03 19.39
N LEU A 289 -25.69 25.48 18.28
CA LEU A 289 -24.38 25.82 17.74
C LEU A 289 -24.29 27.30 17.31
N LYS A 290 -25.36 27.89 16.77
CA LYS A 290 -25.42 29.33 16.44
C LYS A 290 -25.08 30.21 17.65
N THR A 291 -25.36 29.76 18.86
CA THR A 291 -25.13 30.52 20.10
C THR A 291 -23.85 30.13 20.84
N SER A 292 -23.08 29.19 20.31
CA SER A 292 -21.88 28.65 20.96
C SER A 292 -20.59 29.39 20.58
N GLY A 293 -20.67 30.44 19.75
CA GLY A 293 -19.53 31.29 19.38
C GLY A 293 -18.75 30.83 18.14
N PHE A 294 -19.42 30.18 17.19
CA PHE A 294 -18.85 29.84 15.87
C PHE A 294 -19.19 30.93 14.82
N ASP A 295 -18.32 31.10 13.82
CA ASP A 295 -18.52 32.03 12.71
C ASP A 295 -19.28 31.39 11.53
N LEU A 296 -19.17 30.08 11.37
CA LEU A 296 -19.79 29.32 10.29
C LEU A 296 -20.22 27.94 10.79
N ILE A 297 -21.41 27.50 10.37
CA ILE A 297 -21.90 26.15 10.63
C ILE A 297 -22.06 25.42 9.29
N LEU A 298 -21.53 24.21 9.22
CA LEU A 298 -21.64 23.33 8.07
C LEU A 298 -22.47 22.12 8.45
N VAL A 299 -23.44 21.75 7.63
CA VAL A 299 -24.33 20.61 7.86
C VAL A 299 -24.23 19.65 6.69
N GLU A 300 -23.92 18.38 6.94
CA GLU A 300 -23.92 17.31 5.94
C GLU A 300 -25.07 16.34 6.22
N THR A 301 -25.85 16.00 5.20
CA THR A 301 -26.94 15.00 5.32
C THR A 301 -26.49 13.59 4.97
N ALA A 302 -27.29 12.60 5.36
CA ALA A 302 -27.15 11.26 4.79
C ALA A 302 -27.43 11.30 3.28
N GLY A 303 -27.03 10.25 2.55
CA GLY A 303 -27.30 10.16 1.11
C GLY A 303 -28.78 10.24 0.80
N ILE A 304 -29.20 11.23 -0.01
CA ILE A 304 -30.60 11.47 -0.36
C ILE A 304 -31.05 10.76 -1.63
N GLY A 305 -32.37 10.55 -1.74
CA GLY A 305 -33.03 10.20 -2.99
C GLY A 305 -33.25 11.41 -3.91
N GLN A 306 -33.99 11.23 -5.01
CA GLN A 306 -34.26 12.31 -5.97
C GLN A 306 -35.25 13.37 -5.44
N SER A 307 -36.07 13.05 -4.43
CA SER A 307 -37.18 13.88 -3.94
C SER A 307 -37.00 14.42 -2.51
N ASP A 308 -35.79 14.36 -1.96
CA ASP A 308 -35.51 14.87 -0.60
C ASP A 308 -34.92 16.29 -0.70
N SER A 309 -35.62 17.28 -0.15
CA SER A 309 -35.17 18.68 -0.07
C SER A 309 -35.08 19.22 1.36
N GLU A 310 -35.32 18.40 2.37
CA GLU A 310 -35.53 18.81 3.77
C GLU A 310 -34.41 19.68 4.36
N ILE A 311 -33.18 19.59 3.85
CA ILE A 311 -32.05 20.40 4.32
C ILE A 311 -32.25 21.91 4.07
N SER A 312 -32.96 22.31 3.01
CA SER A 312 -33.14 23.72 2.65
C SER A 312 -33.90 24.51 3.71
N ASP A 313 -34.69 23.83 4.54
CA ASP A 313 -35.47 24.46 5.61
C ASP A 313 -34.62 24.79 6.86
N PHE A 314 -33.40 24.23 6.96
CA PHE A 314 -32.54 24.35 8.14
C PHE A 314 -31.26 25.17 7.92
N VAL A 315 -30.99 25.60 6.68
CA VAL A 315 -29.73 26.22 6.29
C VAL A 315 -29.96 27.55 5.56
N ASP A 316 -28.96 28.43 5.59
CA ASP A 316 -28.99 29.72 4.89
C ASP A 316 -28.58 29.57 3.42
N LEU A 317 -27.77 28.56 3.10
CA LEU A 317 -27.34 28.22 1.74
C LEU A 317 -27.24 26.70 1.59
N SER A 318 -27.74 26.16 0.48
CA SER A 318 -27.78 24.73 0.18
C SER A 318 -26.92 24.37 -1.04
N VAL A 319 -26.13 23.30 -0.90
CA VAL A 319 -25.24 22.76 -1.92
C VAL A 319 -25.67 21.33 -2.25
N TYR A 320 -26.05 21.09 -3.50
CA TYR A 320 -26.37 19.75 -3.98
C TYR A 320 -25.16 19.10 -4.67
N VAL A 321 -24.65 18.02 -4.10
CA VAL A 321 -23.49 17.28 -4.60
C VAL A 321 -23.94 16.02 -5.33
N MET A 322 -23.49 15.86 -6.58
CA MET A 322 -23.80 14.71 -7.42
C MET A 322 -22.54 14.20 -8.16
N THR A 323 -22.66 13.05 -8.81
CA THR A 323 -21.62 12.51 -9.70
C THR A 323 -22.05 12.68 -11.17
N PRO A 324 -21.14 12.51 -12.14
CA PRO A 324 -21.49 12.45 -13.56
C PRO A 324 -22.47 11.33 -13.93
N GLU A 325 -22.60 10.30 -13.07
CA GLU A 325 -23.42 9.12 -13.31
C GLU A 325 -24.84 9.28 -12.73
N PHE A 326 -25.71 10.04 -13.42
CA PHE A 326 -27.12 10.23 -13.03
C PHE A 326 -28.12 9.54 -13.97
N GLY A 327 -27.63 8.75 -14.93
CA GLY A 327 -28.46 8.09 -15.95
C GLY A 327 -28.79 9.02 -17.12
N ALA A 328 -30.03 8.96 -17.62
CA ALA A 328 -30.46 9.80 -18.74
C ALA A 328 -30.70 11.26 -18.28
N ALA A 329 -30.51 12.23 -19.17
CA ALA A 329 -30.75 13.65 -18.89
C ALA A 329 -32.17 13.96 -18.38
N THR A 330 -33.17 13.15 -18.76
CA THR A 330 -34.56 13.27 -18.26
C THR A 330 -34.71 12.93 -16.76
N GLN A 331 -33.72 12.30 -16.14
CA GLN A 331 -33.71 12.09 -14.69
C GLN A 331 -33.46 13.38 -13.93
N LEU A 332 -32.75 14.36 -14.53
CA LEU A 332 -32.48 15.66 -13.90
C LEU A 332 -33.78 16.45 -13.65
N GLU A 333 -34.82 16.22 -14.46
CA GLU A 333 -36.14 16.83 -14.27
C GLU A 333 -36.89 16.31 -13.04
N LYS A 334 -36.38 15.26 -12.38
CA LYS A 334 -36.99 14.65 -11.19
C LYS A 334 -36.22 14.91 -9.90
N ILE A 335 -35.10 15.63 -9.99
CA ILE A 335 -34.25 15.90 -8.84
C ILE A 335 -34.69 17.23 -8.26
N ASP A 336 -35.44 17.20 -7.16
CA ASP A 336 -36.00 18.40 -6.53
C ASP A 336 -34.88 19.37 -6.12
N MET A 337 -33.74 18.85 -5.64
CA MET A 337 -32.59 19.69 -5.28
C MET A 337 -32.00 20.51 -6.44
N ILE A 338 -32.30 20.20 -7.71
CA ILE A 338 -31.90 21.08 -8.82
C ILE A 338 -32.69 22.39 -8.81
N ASP A 339 -33.90 22.38 -8.25
CA ASP A 339 -34.79 23.54 -8.15
C ASP A 339 -34.55 24.35 -6.86
N PHE A 340 -34.07 23.69 -5.80
CA PHE A 340 -33.88 24.32 -4.47
C PHE A 340 -32.42 24.67 -4.13
N ALA A 341 -31.43 24.05 -4.78
CA ALA A 341 -30.02 24.29 -4.43
C ALA A 341 -29.53 25.66 -4.91
N ASP A 342 -28.86 26.39 -4.02
CA ASP A 342 -28.13 27.61 -4.37
C ASP A 342 -26.90 27.31 -5.21
N CYS A 343 -26.26 26.17 -4.97
CA CYS A 343 -25.11 25.69 -5.73
C CYS A 343 -25.25 24.20 -6.05
N ILE A 344 -24.90 23.80 -7.28
CA ILE A 344 -24.80 22.40 -7.68
C ILE A 344 -23.34 22.04 -7.95
N VAL A 345 -22.88 20.97 -7.33
CA VAL A 345 -21.51 20.48 -7.47
C VAL A 345 -21.53 19.07 -8.08
N ILE A 346 -20.98 18.96 -9.27
CA ILE A 346 -20.70 17.69 -9.94
C ILE A 346 -19.29 17.26 -9.53
N ASN A 347 -19.22 16.51 -8.45
CA ASN A 347 -17.97 15.97 -7.93
C ASN A 347 -17.54 14.71 -8.71
N LYS A 348 -16.28 14.29 -8.55
CA LYS A 348 -15.67 13.22 -9.35
C LYS A 348 -15.66 13.58 -10.84
N PHE A 349 -15.32 14.83 -11.14
CA PHE A 349 -15.26 15.35 -12.50
C PHE A 349 -14.19 14.69 -13.38
N ASP A 350 -13.32 13.88 -12.79
CA ASP A 350 -12.37 12.98 -13.45
C ASP A 350 -13.03 11.74 -14.07
N LYS A 351 -14.34 11.50 -13.83
CA LYS A 351 -15.08 10.37 -14.40
C LYS A 351 -15.49 10.59 -15.87
N PRO A 352 -15.62 9.51 -16.65
CA PRO A 352 -16.13 9.60 -18.03
C PRO A 352 -17.51 10.27 -18.08
N GLY A 353 -17.72 11.14 -19.06
CA GLY A 353 -18.99 11.86 -19.25
C GLY A 353 -19.20 13.06 -18.32
N ALA A 354 -18.21 13.47 -17.53
CA ALA A 354 -18.30 14.63 -16.63
C ALA A 354 -18.59 15.95 -17.36
N GLU A 355 -17.99 16.19 -18.52
CA GLU A 355 -18.28 17.39 -19.32
C GLU A 355 -19.73 17.42 -19.83
N ASP A 356 -20.21 16.28 -20.34
CA ASP A 356 -21.60 16.13 -20.78
C ASP A 356 -22.58 16.29 -19.61
N ALA A 357 -22.23 15.74 -18.44
CA ALA A 357 -22.96 15.92 -17.19
C ALA A 357 -23.06 17.40 -16.82
N LEU A 358 -21.95 18.15 -16.85
CA LEU A 358 -21.94 19.59 -16.57
C LEU A 358 -22.86 20.36 -17.50
N LEU A 359 -22.80 20.07 -18.80
CA LEU A 359 -23.66 20.72 -19.78
C LEU A 359 -25.14 20.38 -19.57
N ALA A 360 -25.46 19.14 -19.24
CA ALA A 360 -26.84 18.69 -18.99
C ALA A 360 -27.42 19.34 -17.74
N VAL A 361 -26.67 19.35 -16.63
CA VAL A 361 -27.09 19.96 -15.36
C VAL A 361 -27.23 21.47 -15.51
N ARG A 362 -26.28 22.17 -16.15
CA ARG A 362 -26.40 23.61 -16.44
C ARG A 362 -27.64 23.94 -17.27
N LYS A 363 -27.95 23.14 -18.29
CA LYS A 363 -29.17 23.31 -19.09
C LYS A 363 -30.43 23.13 -18.26
N GLN A 364 -30.45 22.14 -17.36
CA GLN A 364 -31.60 21.90 -16.50
C GLN A 364 -31.76 23.00 -15.44
N TYR A 365 -30.68 23.41 -14.80
CA TYR A 365 -30.68 24.51 -13.83
C TYR A 365 -31.24 25.80 -14.43
N ARG A 366 -30.77 26.20 -15.63
CA ARG A 366 -31.30 27.35 -16.37
C ARG A 366 -32.80 27.26 -16.64
N ARG A 367 -33.30 26.07 -16.96
CA ARG A 367 -34.73 25.84 -17.26
C ARG A 367 -35.56 25.99 -15.99
N SER A 368 -35.09 25.39 -14.90
CA SER A 368 -35.75 25.46 -13.59
C SER A 368 -35.82 26.89 -13.05
N HIS A 369 -34.71 27.64 -13.14
CA HIS A 369 -34.58 29.00 -12.62
C HIS A 369 -35.00 30.09 -13.62
N LEU A 370 -35.48 29.72 -14.81
CA LEU A 370 -35.88 30.63 -15.91
C LEU A 370 -34.77 31.61 -16.37
N GLU A 371 -33.50 31.26 -16.14
CA GLU A 371 -32.31 32.06 -16.47
C GLU A 371 -31.81 31.82 -17.90
N PHE A 372 -32.63 32.17 -18.88
CA PHE A 372 -32.26 31.95 -20.29
C PHE A 372 -31.20 32.93 -20.80
N GLY A 373 -30.97 34.05 -20.13
CA GLY A 373 -29.97 35.07 -20.51
C GLY A 373 -28.56 34.85 -19.93
N SER A 374 -28.41 34.04 -18.89
CA SER A 374 -27.12 33.79 -18.22
C SER A 374 -26.17 32.99 -19.10
N THR A 375 -24.88 33.33 -19.06
CA THR A 375 -23.84 32.51 -19.69
C THR A 375 -23.59 31.24 -18.86
N PRO A 376 -23.14 30.12 -19.46
CA PRO A 376 -22.87 28.89 -18.73
C PRO A 376 -21.91 29.05 -17.54
N GLU A 377 -21.01 30.02 -17.61
CA GLU A 377 -20.00 30.33 -16.59
C GLU A 377 -20.56 31.11 -15.39
N ALA A 378 -21.68 31.80 -15.57
CA ALA A 378 -22.34 32.59 -14.53
C ALA A 378 -23.31 31.75 -13.67
N LEU A 379 -23.59 30.51 -14.07
CA LEU A 379 -24.47 29.62 -13.32
C LEU A 379 -23.71 28.99 -12.14
N PRO A 380 -24.35 28.83 -10.97
CA PRO A 380 -23.74 28.20 -9.79
C PRO A 380 -23.69 26.66 -9.92
N VAL A 381 -23.15 26.17 -11.04
CA VAL A 381 -22.96 24.75 -11.34
C VAL A 381 -21.49 24.47 -11.63
N PHE A 382 -20.87 23.68 -10.75
CA PHE A 382 -19.43 23.49 -10.67
C PHE A 382 -19.04 22.03 -10.96
N GLY A 383 -17.97 21.85 -11.73
CA GLY A 383 -17.32 20.54 -11.90
C GLY A 383 -16.08 20.49 -11.02
N VAL A 384 -16.06 19.58 -10.03
CA VAL A 384 -14.99 19.51 -9.02
C VAL A 384 -14.41 18.11 -8.86
N VAL A 385 -13.17 18.02 -8.39
CA VAL A 385 -12.54 16.76 -7.96
C VAL A 385 -12.06 16.92 -6.52
N ALA A 386 -12.96 16.72 -5.56
CA ALA A 386 -12.71 17.02 -4.15
C ALA A 386 -11.58 16.19 -3.51
N ASN A 387 -11.28 15.00 -4.04
CA ASN A 387 -10.17 14.17 -3.55
C ASN A 387 -8.81 14.52 -4.18
N ARG A 388 -8.76 15.55 -5.04
CA ARG A 388 -7.52 16.04 -5.65
C ARG A 388 -7.05 17.28 -4.90
N PHE A 389 -5.84 17.16 -4.35
CA PHE A 389 -5.17 18.29 -3.71
C PHE A 389 -4.99 19.45 -4.69
N ASN A 390 -5.37 20.65 -4.24
CA ASN A 390 -5.27 21.91 -4.99
C ASN A 390 -5.98 21.87 -6.36
N ASP A 391 -7.16 21.26 -6.39
CA ASP A 391 -7.99 21.22 -7.60
C ASP A 391 -8.57 22.60 -7.93
N SER A 392 -8.42 23.00 -9.19
CA SER A 392 -8.84 24.32 -9.68
C SER A 392 -10.37 24.51 -9.61
N GLY A 393 -11.14 23.46 -9.90
CA GLY A 393 -12.60 23.49 -9.83
C GLY A 393 -13.10 23.62 -8.39
N THR A 394 -12.50 22.89 -7.45
CA THR A 394 -12.81 23.00 -6.01
C THR A 394 -12.50 24.40 -5.47
N ALA A 395 -11.35 24.98 -5.84
CA ALA A 395 -10.98 26.33 -5.43
C ALA A 395 -11.94 27.40 -5.99
N TRP A 396 -12.35 27.27 -7.25
CA TRP A 396 -13.35 28.14 -7.88
C TRP A 396 -14.72 28.02 -7.19
N PHE A 397 -15.18 26.79 -6.92
CA PHE A 397 -16.42 26.55 -6.18
C PHE A 397 -16.40 27.20 -4.79
N TYR A 398 -15.34 26.97 -4.00
CA TYR A 398 -15.18 27.59 -2.69
C TYR A 398 -15.29 29.12 -2.78
N HIS A 399 -14.61 29.72 -3.75
CA HIS A 399 -14.62 31.17 -3.92
C HIS A 399 -16.02 31.71 -4.20
N GLN A 400 -16.74 31.11 -5.14
CA GLN A 400 -18.11 31.52 -5.48
C GLN A 400 -19.09 31.27 -4.33
N LEU A 401 -18.95 30.14 -3.61
CA LEU A 401 -19.79 29.80 -2.47
C LEU A 401 -19.71 30.86 -1.36
N ILE A 402 -18.50 31.31 -1.02
CA ILE A 402 -18.29 32.32 0.01
C ILE A 402 -18.78 33.70 -0.45
N GLU A 403 -18.64 34.05 -1.73
CA GLU A 403 -19.22 35.27 -2.30
C GLU A 403 -20.73 35.31 -2.16
N ILE A 404 -21.42 34.25 -2.59
CA ILE A 404 -22.87 34.13 -2.47
C ILE A 404 -23.30 34.22 -1.00
N LEU A 405 -22.54 33.60 -0.09
CA LEU A 405 -22.82 33.67 1.34
C LEU A 405 -22.69 35.09 1.90
N ILE A 406 -21.61 35.80 1.53
CA ILE A 406 -21.36 37.18 1.96
C ILE A 406 -22.49 38.10 1.48
N GLU A 407 -22.93 37.96 0.22
CA GLU A 407 -24.02 38.74 -0.35
C GLU A 407 -25.37 38.41 0.32
N ASN A 408 -25.73 37.13 0.42
CA ASN A 408 -27.00 36.68 0.98
C ASN A 408 -27.17 37.05 2.45
N LYS A 409 -26.08 36.99 3.24
CA LYS A 409 -26.10 37.27 4.69
C LYS A 409 -25.56 38.65 5.05
N SER A 410 -25.16 39.46 4.06
CA SER A 410 -24.57 40.79 4.27
C SER A 410 -23.41 40.77 5.28
N LEU A 411 -22.50 39.79 5.14
CA LEU A 411 -21.39 39.57 6.07
C LEU A 411 -20.26 40.58 5.85
N ASP A 412 -19.66 41.09 6.93
CA ASP A 412 -18.47 41.96 6.87
C ASP A 412 -17.17 41.13 6.81
N TRP A 413 -17.07 40.21 5.84
CA TRP A 413 -15.91 39.35 5.65
C TRP A 413 -15.07 39.88 4.49
N THR A 414 -13.79 40.16 4.74
CA THR A 414 -12.84 40.58 3.70
C THR A 414 -12.10 39.38 3.14
N ARG A 415 -12.09 39.26 1.81
CA ARG A 415 -11.44 38.17 1.08
C ARG A 415 -10.03 38.56 0.65
N ASN A 416 -9.11 37.60 0.67
CA ASN A 416 -7.69 37.85 0.39
C ASN A 416 -7.23 37.34 -0.99
N HIS A 417 -8.07 36.59 -1.71
CA HIS A 417 -7.69 35.93 -2.97
C HIS A 417 -8.75 36.19 -4.06
N GLU A 418 -8.31 36.61 -5.24
CA GLU A 418 -9.14 36.60 -6.46
C GLU A 418 -9.03 35.23 -7.13
N ALA A 419 -10.17 34.59 -7.46
CA ALA A 419 -10.17 33.36 -8.26
C ALA A 419 -10.61 33.62 -9.70
N GLN A 420 -9.92 33.01 -10.66
CA GLN A 420 -10.36 32.97 -12.05
C GLN A 420 -11.32 31.79 -12.24
N PHE A 421 -12.27 31.94 -13.16
CA PHE A 421 -13.16 30.85 -13.56
C PHE A 421 -12.35 29.61 -13.94
N ALA A 422 -12.66 28.48 -13.30
CA ALA A 422 -12.01 27.22 -13.57
C ALA A 422 -12.98 26.04 -13.45
N VAL A 423 -12.72 25.00 -14.24
CA VAL A 423 -13.32 23.67 -14.12
C VAL A 423 -12.17 22.70 -13.88
N SER A 424 -12.37 21.69 -13.04
CA SER A 424 -11.33 20.70 -12.78
C SER A 424 -10.85 20.04 -14.06
N GLU A 425 -9.53 19.89 -14.19
CA GLU A 425 -8.94 19.21 -15.34
C GLU A 425 -9.15 17.69 -15.25
N MET A 426 -9.38 17.04 -16.38
CA MET A 426 -9.32 15.57 -16.46
C MET A 426 -7.85 15.14 -16.59
N THR A 427 -7.21 14.80 -15.47
CA THR A 427 -5.87 14.20 -15.48
C THR A 427 -6.00 12.69 -15.28
N GLU A 428 -6.13 11.93 -16.37
CA GLU A 428 -6.09 10.47 -16.29
C GLU A 428 -4.63 10.00 -16.11
N LEU A 429 -4.35 9.24 -15.05
CA LEU A 429 -3.02 8.62 -14.85
C LEU A 429 -2.72 7.57 -15.92
N ILE A 430 -3.75 6.81 -16.32
CA ILE A 430 -3.68 5.83 -17.39
C ILE A 430 -4.75 6.20 -18.42
N PRO A 431 -4.38 6.42 -19.70
CA PRO A 431 -5.32 6.76 -20.75
C PRO A 431 -6.49 5.78 -20.85
N SER A 432 -7.69 6.30 -21.13
CA SER A 432 -8.92 5.52 -21.24
C SER A 432 -8.86 4.34 -22.22
N ASP A 433 -8.17 4.47 -23.35
CA ASP A 433 -7.96 3.40 -24.34
C ASP A 433 -7.03 2.28 -23.85
N ARG A 434 -6.27 2.54 -22.78
CA ARG A 434 -5.40 1.56 -22.14
C ARG A 434 -6.04 0.88 -20.94
N LYS A 435 -7.25 1.24 -20.47
CA LYS A 435 -7.89 0.69 -19.24
C LYS A 435 -8.04 -0.84 -19.21
N GLU A 436 -8.06 -1.51 -20.37
CA GLU A 436 -8.16 -2.97 -20.48
C GLU A 436 -6.81 -3.71 -20.58
N TYR A 437 -5.69 -3.07 -20.22
CA TYR A 437 -4.34 -3.66 -20.30
C TYR A 437 -4.23 -5.05 -19.66
N LEU A 438 -4.82 -5.28 -18.48
CA LEU A 438 -4.80 -6.59 -17.81
C LEU A 438 -5.53 -7.68 -18.60
N ARG A 439 -6.67 -7.34 -19.22
CA ARG A 439 -7.38 -8.25 -20.13
C ARG A 439 -6.52 -8.55 -21.36
N GLN A 440 -5.88 -7.55 -21.95
CA GLN A 440 -4.98 -7.72 -23.09
C GLN A 440 -3.80 -8.65 -22.75
N ILE A 441 -3.22 -8.50 -21.56
CA ILE A 441 -2.16 -9.39 -21.05
C ILE A 441 -2.68 -10.82 -20.91
N ALA A 442 -3.85 -11.02 -20.28
CA ALA A 442 -4.44 -12.35 -20.13
C ALA A 442 -4.71 -13.02 -21.49
N VAL A 443 -5.20 -12.26 -22.47
CA VAL A 443 -5.40 -12.74 -23.85
C VAL A 443 -4.05 -13.08 -24.50
N SER A 444 -3.02 -12.24 -24.32
CA SER A 444 -1.68 -12.46 -24.88
C SER A 444 -1.04 -13.75 -24.34
N VAL A 445 -1.11 -13.99 -23.03
CA VAL A 445 -0.57 -15.21 -22.40
C VAL A 445 -1.34 -16.45 -22.84
N ARG A 446 -2.69 -16.40 -22.86
CA ARG A 446 -3.52 -17.53 -23.36
C ARG A 446 -3.25 -17.83 -24.83
N LYS A 447 -3.09 -16.79 -25.67
CA LYS A 447 -2.73 -16.91 -27.08
C LYS A 447 -1.35 -17.57 -27.22
N TYR A 448 -0.36 -17.13 -26.46
CA TYR A 448 0.97 -17.74 -26.45
C TYR A 448 0.92 -19.23 -26.11
N LYS A 449 0.21 -19.64 -25.06
CA LYS A 449 0.06 -21.07 -24.70
C LYS A 449 -0.63 -21.87 -25.80
N LYS A 450 -1.64 -21.28 -26.46
CA LYS A 450 -2.33 -21.91 -27.59
C LYS A 450 -1.37 -22.11 -28.77
N GLU A 451 -0.55 -21.11 -29.09
CA GLU A 451 0.48 -21.21 -30.14
C GLU A 451 1.51 -22.29 -29.80
N VAL A 452 1.98 -22.36 -28.55
CA VAL A 452 2.89 -23.44 -28.09
C VAL A 452 2.22 -24.80 -28.30
N ARG A 453 0.97 -25.01 -27.88
CA ARG A 453 0.25 -26.27 -28.09
C ARG A 453 0.08 -26.65 -29.56
N THR A 454 -0.25 -25.68 -30.42
CA THR A 454 -0.34 -25.91 -31.88
C THR A 454 1.02 -26.30 -32.47
N ASN A 455 2.08 -25.61 -32.07
CA ASN A 455 3.44 -25.93 -32.51
C ASN A 455 3.92 -27.28 -31.99
N THR A 456 3.59 -27.64 -30.75
CA THR A 456 3.84 -28.97 -30.17
C THR A 456 3.21 -30.07 -31.01
N ALA A 457 1.91 -29.95 -31.34
CA ALA A 457 1.23 -30.94 -32.18
C ALA A 457 1.87 -31.07 -33.57
N LEU A 458 2.21 -29.94 -34.20
CA LEU A 458 2.92 -29.94 -35.50
C LEU A 458 4.32 -30.56 -35.41
N ALA A 459 5.07 -30.29 -34.34
CA ALA A 459 6.38 -30.86 -34.11
C ALA A 459 6.32 -32.38 -33.86
N THR A 460 5.32 -32.86 -33.12
CA THR A 460 5.04 -34.31 -32.97
C THR A 460 4.76 -34.95 -34.33
N GLU A 461 3.87 -34.36 -35.15
CA GLU A 461 3.57 -34.87 -36.49
C GLU A 461 4.84 -34.91 -37.37
N CYS A 462 5.66 -33.85 -37.34
CA CYS A 462 6.93 -33.81 -38.06
C CYS A 462 7.89 -34.92 -37.59
N GLY A 463 8.00 -35.15 -36.28
CA GLY A 463 8.85 -36.20 -35.70
C GLY A 463 8.39 -37.60 -36.09
N GLN A 464 7.06 -37.84 -36.12
CA GLN A 464 6.48 -39.10 -36.55
C GLN A 464 6.71 -39.38 -38.05
N LEU A 465 6.53 -38.37 -38.90
CA LEU A 465 6.80 -38.48 -40.34
C LEU A 465 8.29 -38.72 -40.60
N HIS A 466 9.17 -37.96 -39.93
CA HIS A 466 10.61 -38.15 -40.00
C HIS A 466 11.02 -39.56 -39.55
N GLY A 467 10.49 -40.04 -38.41
CA GLY A 467 10.74 -41.38 -37.92
C GLY A 467 10.24 -42.48 -38.87
N THR A 468 9.10 -42.27 -39.53
CA THR A 468 8.58 -43.19 -40.57
C THR A 468 9.54 -43.27 -41.77
N ILE A 469 10.00 -42.12 -42.27
CA ILE A 469 10.97 -42.07 -43.37
C ILE A 469 12.27 -42.76 -42.94
N GLN A 470 12.76 -42.52 -41.73
CA GLN A 470 13.98 -43.13 -41.21
C GLN A 470 13.85 -44.66 -41.10
N GLN A 471 12.71 -45.18 -40.65
CA GLN A 471 12.47 -46.63 -40.58
C GLN A 471 12.42 -47.29 -41.97
N MET A 472 11.93 -46.57 -42.98
CA MET A 472 11.76 -47.11 -44.34
C MET A 472 12.98 -46.87 -45.26
N ASN A 473 13.78 -45.83 -45.03
CA ASN A 473 14.91 -45.41 -45.88
C ASN A 473 16.29 -45.57 -45.22
N GLY A 474 16.35 -45.95 -43.94
CA GLY A 474 17.59 -45.93 -43.15
C GLY A 474 17.90 -44.54 -42.57
N ALA A 475 19.15 -44.30 -42.21
CA ALA A 475 19.53 -43.11 -41.44
C ALA A 475 19.33 -41.81 -42.24
N VAL A 476 18.24 -41.09 -41.97
CA VAL A 476 18.03 -39.68 -42.32
C VAL A 476 18.43 -38.85 -41.11
N SER A 477 19.33 -37.88 -41.29
CA SER A 477 19.95 -37.16 -40.18
C SER A 477 19.33 -35.80 -39.92
N GLY A 478 18.90 -35.60 -38.67
CA GLY A 478 18.65 -34.27 -38.09
C GLY A 478 17.27 -33.68 -38.38
N PHE A 479 17.01 -32.54 -37.74
CA PHE A 479 15.82 -31.74 -37.96
C PHE A 479 16.09 -30.75 -39.10
N ALA A 480 15.79 -31.13 -40.35
CA ALA A 480 16.05 -30.31 -41.53
C ALA A 480 15.07 -30.67 -42.67
N GLU A 481 14.90 -29.73 -43.61
CA GLU A 481 14.12 -29.97 -44.82
C GLU A 481 14.76 -31.10 -45.64
N LEU A 482 13.94 -32.03 -46.15
CA LEU A 482 14.42 -33.18 -46.91
C LEU A 482 14.48 -32.86 -48.40
N ASN A 483 15.61 -33.16 -49.04
CA ASN A 483 15.71 -33.12 -50.49
C ASN A 483 14.96 -34.31 -51.11
N LEU A 484 13.90 -34.03 -51.87
CA LEU A 484 13.04 -35.07 -52.47
C LEU A 484 13.76 -35.94 -53.51
N GLU A 485 14.87 -35.45 -54.08
CA GLU A 485 15.68 -36.21 -55.04
C GLU A 485 16.44 -37.36 -54.36
N ASP A 486 16.79 -37.18 -53.08
CA ASP A 486 17.52 -38.16 -52.26
C ASP A 486 16.58 -39.18 -51.58
N ILE A 487 15.26 -39.03 -51.75
CA ILE A 487 14.23 -39.87 -51.13
C ILE A 487 13.63 -40.84 -52.17
N PRO A 488 13.55 -42.16 -51.88
CA PRO A 488 12.91 -43.14 -52.74
C PRO A 488 11.49 -42.73 -53.14
N GLU A 489 11.09 -43.05 -54.38
CA GLU A 489 9.80 -42.58 -54.94
C GLU A 489 8.59 -42.94 -54.08
N ASN A 490 8.61 -44.13 -53.47
CA ASN A 490 7.57 -44.64 -52.58
C ASN A 490 7.45 -43.84 -51.26
N LEU A 491 8.47 -43.07 -50.88
CA LEU A 491 8.51 -42.25 -49.66
C LEU A 491 8.34 -40.76 -49.94
N ARG A 492 8.45 -40.32 -51.20
CA ARG A 492 8.31 -38.90 -51.60
C ARG A 492 7.00 -38.25 -51.12
N PRO A 493 5.82 -38.91 -51.11
CA PRO A 493 4.61 -38.30 -50.57
C PRO A 493 4.72 -37.97 -49.07
N ILE A 494 5.37 -38.85 -48.29
CA ILE A 494 5.59 -38.67 -46.85
C ILE A 494 6.60 -37.55 -46.62
N ALA A 495 7.69 -37.52 -47.40
CA ALA A 495 8.70 -36.46 -47.33
C ALA A 495 8.15 -35.08 -47.75
N LYS A 496 7.25 -35.02 -48.75
CA LYS A 496 6.53 -33.79 -49.10
C LYS A 496 5.66 -33.30 -47.95
N LEU A 497 4.85 -34.19 -47.37
CA LEU A 497 4.02 -33.85 -46.21
C LEU A 497 4.87 -33.39 -45.02
N TYR A 498 6.02 -34.02 -44.79
CA TYR A 498 6.98 -33.61 -43.78
C TYR A 498 7.47 -32.17 -44.04
N ASN A 499 7.98 -31.87 -45.23
CA ASN A 499 8.46 -30.51 -45.57
C ASN A 499 7.34 -29.47 -45.47
N GLU A 500 6.12 -29.81 -45.91
CA GLU A 500 4.93 -28.95 -45.80
C GLU A 500 4.56 -28.63 -44.34
N LYS A 501 4.69 -29.61 -43.44
CA LYS A 501 4.42 -29.44 -42.00
C LYS A 501 5.57 -28.70 -41.32
N LEU A 502 6.80 -29.03 -41.66
CA LEU A 502 8.00 -28.35 -41.18
C LEU A 502 7.97 -26.86 -41.52
N ALA A 503 7.55 -26.49 -42.74
CA ALA A 503 7.43 -25.10 -43.18
C ALA A 503 6.36 -24.30 -42.41
N LYS A 504 5.43 -24.96 -41.72
CA LYS A 504 4.44 -24.30 -40.86
C LYS A 504 4.98 -24.00 -39.45
N LEU A 505 6.08 -24.61 -39.05
CA LEU A 505 6.71 -24.32 -37.75
C LEU A 505 7.46 -22.98 -37.82
N PRO A 506 7.36 -22.13 -36.78
CA PRO A 506 8.10 -20.88 -36.73
C PRO A 506 9.62 -21.08 -36.82
N ASP A 507 10.32 -20.19 -37.54
CA ASP A 507 11.77 -20.27 -37.77
C ASP A 507 12.57 -20.39 -36.47
N PHE A 508 12.21 -19.60 -35.44
CA PHE A 508 12.88 -19.65 -34.15
C PHE A 508 12.75 -21.03 -33.49
N LEU A 509 11.60 -21.68 -33.62
CA LEU A 509 11.36 -23.00 -33.03
C LEU A 509 12.08 -24.09 -33.83
N ARG A 510 12.12 -23.98 -35.16
CA ARG A 510 12.90 -24.87 -36.02
C ARG A 510 14.38 -24.84 -35.63
N LEU A 511 14.93 -23.64 -35.42
CA LEU A 511 16.30 -23.46 -34.94
C LEU A 511 16.48 -24.10 -33.55
N GLN A 512 15.59 -23.80 -32.59
CA GLN A 512 15.69 -24.36 -31.24
C GLN A 512 15.61 -25.90 -31.21
N LEU A 513 14.76 -26.52 -32.04
CA LEU A 513 14.67 -27.98 -32.16
C LEU A 513 15.95 -28.57 -32.76
N SER A 514 16.50 -27.94 -33.80
CA SER A 514 17.77 -28.39 -34.41
C SER A 514 18.97 -28.29 -33.45
N GLU A 515 18.98 -27.28 -32.58
CA GLU A 515 20.06 -27.02 -31.61
C GLU A 515 19.85 -27.72 -30.26
N PHE A 516 18.69 -28.32 -30.01
CA PHE A 516 18.32 -28.83 -28.68
C PHE A 516 19.33 -29.82 -28.12
N HIS A 517 19.72 -30.82 -28.91
CA HIS A 517 20.69 -31.83 -28.48
C HIS A 517 22.08 -31.24 -28.22
N GLN A 518 22.50 -30.24 -29.01
CA GLN A 518 23.77 -29.52 -28.79
C GLN A 518 23.72 -28.70 -27.49
N LYS A 519 22.63 -27.95 -27.26
CA LYS A 519 22.45 -27.19 -26.01
C LYS A 519 22.37 -28.08 -24.80
N ARG A 520 21.66 -29.21 -24.90
CA ARG A 520 21.61 -30.25 -23.87
C ARG A 520 23.01 -30.79 -23.58
N GLN A 521 23.81 -31.06 -24.61
CA GLN A 521 25.18 -31.53 -24.43
C GLN A 521 26.04 -30.51 -23.68
N ALA A 522 25.91 -29.22 -23.95
CA ALA A 522 26.64 -28.17 -23.23
C ALA A 522 26.39 -28.17 -21.70
N TYR A 523 25.20 -28.58 -21.26
CA TYR A 523 24.89 -28.77 -19.82
C TYR A 523 25.35 -30.12 -19.26
N LEU A 524 25.62 -31.12 -20.11
CA LEU A 524 26.16 -32.43 -19.72
C LEU A 524 27.69 -32.47 -19.69
N ASP A 525 28.35 -31.56 -20.42
CA ASP A 525 29.80 -31.39 -20.40
C ASP A 525 30.29 -30.99 -18.99
N ASP A 526 31.61 -31.03 -18.76
CA ASP A 526 32.15 -30.72 -17.43
C ASP A 526 31.97 -29.24 -17.05
N ASN A 527 32.08 -28.33 -18.03
CA ASN A 527 31.97 -26.88 -17.83
C ASN A 527 31.02 -26.23 -18.85
N PHE A 528 30.36 -25.15 -18.45
CA PHE A 528 29.55 -24.31 -19.31
C PHE A 528 30.11 -22.89 -19.38
N ARG A 529 30.14 -22.32 -20.59
CA ARG A 529 30.67 -20.99 -20.87
C ARG A 529 29.57 -20.05 -21.35
N PHE A 530 29.49 -18.87 -20.75
CA PHE A 530 28.54 -17.84 -21.15
C PHE A 530 29.06 -16.42 -20.89
N ASP A 531 28.55 -15.47 -21.66
CA ASP A 531 28.93 -14.06 -21.56
C ASP A 531 28.10 -13.30 -20.51
N VAL A 532 28.78 -12.57 -19.64
CA VAL A 532 28.18 -11.61 -18.72
C VAL A 532 28.87 -10.26 -18.89
N ARG A 533 28.16 -9.29 -19.49
CA ARG A 533 28.68 -7.92 -19.70
C ARG A 533 30.05 -7.91 -20.40
N ASN A 534 30.18 -8.66 -21.50
CA ASN A 534 31.42 -8.83 -22.28
C ASN A 534 32.57 -9.52 -21.53
N LYS A 535 32.26 -10.32 -20.51
CA LYS A 535 33.20 -11.22 -19.84
C LYS A 535 32.70 -12.65 -19.96
N VAL A 536 33.52 -13.53 -20.54
CA VAL A 536 33.25 -14.97 -20.58
C VAL A 536 33.44 -15.53 -19.17
N LEU A 537 32.38 -16.11 -18.61
CA LEU A 537 32.44 -16.89 -17.38
C LEU A 537 32.41 -18.36 -17.72
N GLU A 538 33.21 -19.15 -17.02
CA GLU A 538 33.26 -20.61 -17.10
C GLU A 538 32.85 -21.18 -15.74
N ILE A 539 31.82 -22.02 -15.72
CA ILE A 539 31.26 -22.60 -14.50
C ILE A 539 31.21 -24.11 -14.65
N SER A 540 31.59 -24.84 -13.59
CA SER A 540 31.41 -26.30 -13.55
C SER A 540 29.93 -26.65 -13.60
N ASN A 541 29.54 -27.57 -14.48
CA ASN A 541 28.16 -28.06 -14.57
C ASN A 541 27.77 -29.00 -13.44
N HIS A 542 28.76 -29.51 -12.70
CA HIS A 542 28.54 -30.53 -11.68
C HIS A 542 29.10 -30.10 -10.32
N SER A 543 28.43 -30.55 -9.27
CA SER A 543 28.94 -30.59 -7.90
C SER A 543 29.24 -32.03 -7.51
N ILE A 544 30.37 -32.29 -6.88
CA ILE A 544 30.78 -33.65 -6.48
C ILE A 544 30.26 -33.92 -5.06
N SER A 545 29.45 -34.97 -4.90
CA SER A 545 28.95 -35.39 -3.58
C SER A 545 30.03 -36.13 -2.77
N LEU A 546 29.79 -36.34 -1.46
CA LEU A 546 30.68 -37.14 -0.61
C LEU A 546 30.86 -38.58 -1.12
N SER A 547 29.88 -39.13 -1.83
CA SER A 547 29.96 -40.45 -2.46
C SER A 547 30.70 -40.46 -3.80
N GLY A 548 31.25 -39.32 -4.24
CA GLY A 548 31.93 -39.16 -5.52
C GLY A 548 31.01 -39.02 -6.74
N LEU A 549 29.71 -38.84 -6.53
CA LEU A 549 28.75 -38.67 -7.64
C LEU A 549 28.82 -37.25 -8.19
N LYS A 550 28.88 -37.11 -9.51
CA LYS A 550 28.73 -35.82 -10.22
C LYS A 550 27.25 -35.45 -10.26
N ILE A 551 26.80 -34.65 -9.31
CA ILE A 551 25.42 -34.13 -9.27
C ILE A 551 25.31 -32.94 -10.23
N PRO A 552 24.40 -32.97 -11.22
CA PRO A 552 24.27 -31.87 -12.18
C PRO A 552 23.65 -30.64 -11.52
N LYS A 553 24.25 -29.46 -11.74
CA LYS A 553 23.66 -28.17 -11.36
C LYS A 553 22.36 -27.93 -12.13
N ILE A 554 22.31 -28.28 -13.42
CA ILE A 554 21.10 -28.22 -14.24
C ILE A 554 20.79 -29.62 -14.76
N ALA A 555 19.66 -30.18 -14.32
CA ALA A 555 19.18 -31.46 -14.82
C ALA A 555 18.43 -31.24 -16.14
N THR A 556 18.87 -31.90 -17.21
CA THR A 556 18.27 -31.75 -18.54
C THR A 556 17.25 -32.85 -18.83
N PRO A 557 16.15 -32.56 -19.54
CA PRO A 557 15.23 -33.60 -20.00
C PRO A 557 15.91 -34.61 -20.93
N LYS A 558 15.35 -35.82 -21.02
CA LYS A 558 15.83 -36.92 -21.89
C LYS A 558 14.86 -37.20 -23.03
N PHE A 559 14.12 -36.18 -23.46
CA PHE A 559 13.12 -36.29 -24.52
C PHE A 559 13.78 -36.52 -25.88
N ASN A 560 13.12 -37.36 -26.69
CA ASN A 560 13.44 -37.55 -28.11
C ASN A 560 12.25 -37.15 -29.01
N ASP A 561 11.03 -37.13 -28.47
CA ASP A 561 9.87 -36.64 -29.21
C ASP A 561 9.96 -35.13 -29.41
N TRP A 562 9.82 -34.69 -30.66
CA TRP A 562 9.97 -33.28 -31.01
C TRP A 562 8.83 -32.41 -30.48
N GLY A 563 7.65 -32.99 -30.25
CA GLY A 563 6.55 -32.31 -29.57
C GLY A 563 6.86 -32.05 -28.11
N GLU A 564 7.31 -33.06 -27.36
CA GLU A 564 7.72 -32.90 -25.96
C GLU A 564 8.83 -31.85 -25.82
N ILE A 565 9.81 -31.88 -26.72
CA ILE A 565 10.88 -30.86 -26.75
C ILE A 565 10.30 -29.46 -27.04
N ALA A 566 9.44 -29.32 -28.04
CA ALA A 566 8.81 -28.04 -28.39
C ALA A 566 7.95 -27.48 -27.24
N ASN A 567 7.18 -28.34 -26.58
CA ASN A 567 6.35 -27.98 -25.43
C ASN A 567 7.21 -27.47 -24.28
N TRP A 568 8.24 -28.22 -23.92
CA TRP A 568 9.13 -27.87 -22.82
C TRP A 568 9.93 -26.58 -23.10
N LEU A 569 10.45 -26.41 -24.32
CA LEU A 569 11.13 -25.17 -24.73
C LEU A 569 10.20 -23.95 -24.71
N GLY A 570 8.91 -24.15 -25.02
CA GLY A 570 7.91 -23.10 -25.00
C GLY A 570 7.44 -22.72 -23.59
N LEU A 571 7.26 -23.68 -22.67
CA LEU A 571 6.62 -23.40 -21.38
C LEU A 571 7.59 -23.28 -20.21
N GLU A 572 8.76 -23.92 -20.27
CA GLU A 572 9.69 -23.97 -19.13
C GLU A 572 11.12 -23.56 -19.48
N ASN A 573 11.65 -24.15 -20.55
CA ASN A 573 13.01 -23.97 -21.08
C ASN A 573 14.14 -24.16 -20.04
N PHE A 574 15.39 -24.07 -20.53
CA PHE A 574 16.56 -23.97 -19.66
C PHE A 574 16.55 -22.64 -18.90
N PRO A 575 17.08 -22.59 -17.67
CA PRO A 575 17.25 -21.33 -16.95
C PRO A 575 18.01 -20.30 -17.78
N GLY A 576 17.62 -19.03 -17.67
CA GLY A 576 18.18 -17.95 -18.47
C GLY A 576 17.70 -17.87 -19.92
N SER A 577 16.78 -18.74 -20.33
CA SER A 577 16.15 -18.70 -21.67
C SER A 577 14.65 -18.41 -21.57
N PHE A 578 14.09 -17.68 -22.53
CA PHE A 578 12.66 -17.37 -22.58
C PHE A 578 11.80 -18.65 -22.56
N PRO A 579 10.70 -18.72 -21.77
CA PRO A 579 10.07 -17.65 -20.99
C PRO A 579 10.57 -17.50 -19.54
N PHE A 580 11.79 -17.95 -19.25
CA PHE A 580 12.48 -17.79 -17.95
C PHE A 580 11.78 -18.44 -16.75
N THR A 581 10.89 -19.40 -16.99
CA THR A 581 10.10 -20.09 -15.96
C THR A 581 10.99 -20.68 -14.86
N SER A 582 12.10 -21.33 -15.24
CA SER A 582 13.07 -21.98 -14.34
C SER A 582 14.16 -21.03 -13.79
N GLY A 583 14.09 -19.74 -14.11
CA GLY A 583 15.01 -18.71 -13.64
C GLY A 583 15.49 -17.78 -14.75
N VAL A 584 15.85 -16.55 -14.38
CA VAL A 584 16.28 -15.50 -15.33
C VAL A 584 17.77 -15.55 -15.70
N PHE A 585 18.55 -16.41 -15.02
CA PHE A 585 19.97 -16.63 -15.28
C PHE A 585 20.25 -18.11 -15.56
N PRO A 586 21.25 -18.45 -16.40
CA PRO A 586 21.62 -19.83 -16.69
C PRO A 586 22.04 -20.63 -15.44
N PHE A 587 22.75 -19.97 -14.53
CA PHE A 587 23.17 -20.52 -13.25
C PHE A 587 22.98 -19.49 -12.14
N LYS A 588 22.80 -19.98 -10.91
CA LYS A 588 22.91 -19.17 -9.68
C LYS A 588 24.32 -18.59 -9.56
N ARG A 589 24.47 -17.43 -8.92
CA ARG A 589 25.76 -16.77 -8.73
C ARG A 589 26.65 -17.59 -7.80
N GLU A 590 27.91 -17.82 -8.18
CA GLU A 590 28.92 -18.38 -7.28
C GLU A 590 29.45 -17.26 -6.37
N GLY A 591 29.41 -17.47 -5.05
CA GLY A 591 29.98 -16.53 -4.07
C GLY A 591 29.08 -15.34 -3.68
N GLU A 592 27.84 -15.26 -4.17
CA GLU A 592 26.84 -14.27 -3.73
C GLU A 592 25.52 -15.01 -3.45
N ASP A 593 25.35 -15.48 -2.21
CA ASP A 593 24.13 -16.14 -1.77
C ASP A 593 22.94 -15.15 -1.84
N PRO A 594 21.70 -15.63 -2.09
CA PRO A 594 20.51 -14.77 -2.16
C PRO A 594 20.16 -14.13 -0.81
N THR A 595 20.85 -14.51 0.26
CA THR A 595 20.62 -14.06 1.62
C THR A 595 20.62 -12.54 1.72
N ARG A 596 19.52 -12.03 2.27
CA ARG A 596 19.35 -10.63 2.62
C ARG A 596 18.52 -10.56 3.90
N MET A 597 19.19 -10.26 5.02
CA MET A 597 18.54 -10.16 6.32
C MET A 597 18.06 -8.73 6.56
N PHE A 598 16.80 -8.60 6.98
CA PHE A 598 16.21 -7.36 7.45
C PHE A 598 16.84 -6.95 8.78
N ALA A 599 17.21 -5.68 8.92
CA ALA A 599 17.68 -5.12 10.17
C ALA A 599 17.28 -3.64 10.30
N GLY A 600 16.87 -3.28 11.51
CA GLY A 600 16.51 -1.93 11.90
C GLY A 600 16.09 -1.93 13.36
N GLU A 601 16.84 -1.24 14.20
CA GLU A 601 16.50 -1.03 15.61
C GLU A 601 17.21 0.22 16.15
N GLY A 602 16.47 1.04 16.89
CA GLY A 602 16.98 2.22 17.58
C GLY A 602 17.51 3.30 16.64
N ILE A 603 18.61 3.93 17.05
CA ILE A 603 19.30 4.95 16.26
C ILE A 603 20.16 4.34 15.15
N ALA A 604 20.53 5.16 14.16
CA ALA A 604 21.37 4.78 13.01
C ALA A 604 22.59 3.93 13.40
N GLU A 605 23.33 4.30 14.45
CA GLU A 605 24.54 3.62 14.90
C GLU A 605 24.30 2.21 15.46
N ARG A 606 23.15 1.97 16.09
CA ARG A 606 22.77 0.64 16.61
C ARG A 606 22.49 -0.30 15.45
N THR A 607 21.75 0.18 14.45
CA THR A 607 21.48 -0.57 13.22
C THR A 607 22.75 -0.77 12.38
N ASN A 608 23.63 0.23 12.29
CA ASN A 608 24.94 0.11 11.65
C ASN A 608 25.77 -1.02 12.28
N ARG A 609 25.80 -1.11 13.62
CA ARG A 609 26.45 -2.22 14.33
C ARG A 609 25.85 -3.58 13.94
N ARG A 610 24.52 -3.68 13.79
CA ARG A 610 23.86 -4.91 13.33
C ARG A 610 24.22 -5.24 11.89
N PHE A 611 24.30 -4.26 10.99
CA PHE A 611 24.76 -4.50 9.62
C PHE A 611 26.19 -5.04 9.59
N HIS A 612 27.10 -4.49 10.39
CA HIS A 612 28.48 -4.97 10.48
C HIS A 612 28.58 -6.39 11.04
N LEU A 613 27.67 -6.79 11.95
CA LEU A 613 27.56 -8.17 12.43
C LEU A 613 27.08 -9.11 11.32
N LEU A 614 26.03 -8.73 10.59
CA LEU A 614 25.43 -9.56 9.53
C LEU A 614 26.34 -9.69 8.30
N ALA A 615 27.13 -8.67 8.00
CA ALA A 615 28.10 -8.68 6.90
C ALA A 615 29.40 -9.42 7.26
N GLN A 616 29.65 -9.71 8.54
CA GLN A 616 30.92 -10.31 8.97
C GLN A 616 31.11 -11.71 8.36
N GLY A 617 32.25 -11.89 7.68
CA GLY A 617 32.61 -13.17 7.05
C GLY A 617 31.84 -13.49 5.76
N GLN A 618 30.96 -12.58 5.30
CA GLN A 618 30.22 -12.75 4.05
C GLN A 618 31.04 -12.21 2.85
N PRO A 619 31.06 -12.91 1.70
CA PRO A 619 31.77 -12.46 0.50
C PRO A 619 31.12 -11.23 -0.18
N SER A 620 29.86 -10.94 0.13
CA SER A 620 29.09 -9.81 -0.38
C SER A 620 28.32 -9.11 0.72
N THR A 621 28.15 -7.80 0.61
CA THR A 621 27.43 -6.98 1.58
C THR A 621 26.05 -6.64 1.05
N ARG A 622 25.01 -7.35 1.53
CA ARG A 622 23.62 -7.18 1.10
C ARG A 622 22.77 -6.72 2.27
N LEU A 623 22.65 -5.40 2.45
CA LEU A 623 21.96 -4.78 3.58
C LEU A 623 20.47 -4.63 3.28
N SER A 624 19.61 -4.79 4.29
CA SER A 624 18.18 -4.50 4.18
C SER A 624 17.71 -3.72 5.39
N THR A 625 17.26 -2.50 5.16
CA THR A 625 16.93 -1.52 6.19
C THR A 625 15.44 -1.52 6.48
N ALA A 626 15.08 -1.73 7.75
CA ALA A 626 13.75 -1.52 8.29
C ALA A 626 13.71 -0.19 9.05
N PHE A 627 12.77 0.70 8.75
CA PHE A 627 12.63 1.99 9.41
C PHE A 627 11.59 1.94 10.53
N ASP A 628 11.76 2.77 11.56
CA ASP A 628 10.75 2.91 12.60
C ASP A 628 9.46 3.52 12.05
N SER A 629 8.35 3.36 12.77
CA SER A 629 7.06 3.86 12.33
C SER A 629 7.05 5.39 12.13
N VAL A 630 7.77 6.13 12.96
CA VAL A 630 7.95 7.58 12.81
C VAL A 630 8.54 7.95 11.43
N THR A 631 9.62 7.28 11.01
CA THR A 631 10.23 7.48 9.69
C THR A 631 9.35 6.95 8.57
N LEU A 632 8.66 5.81 8.76
CA LEU A 632 7.75 5.23 7.76
C LEU A 632 6.62 6.18 7.36
N TYR A 633 6.17 7.00 8.31
CA TYR A 633 5.13 8.02 8.12
C TYR A 633 5.69 9.42 7.79
N GLY A 634 7.00 9.54 7.56
CA GLY A 634 7.63 10.81 7.17
C GLY A 634 7.62 11.89 8.26
N ALA A 635 7.46 11.49 9.52
CA ALA A 635 7.43 12.38 10.67
C ALA A 635 8.84 12.57 11.27
N ASN A 636 9.03 13.69 11.98
CA ASN A 636 10.21 13.89 12.81
C ASN A 636 10.00 13.31 14.21
N PRO A 637 11.07 12.84 14.88
CA PRO A 637 10.98 12.46 16.29
C PRO A 637 10.55 13.65 17.15
N HIS A 638 9.68 13.42 18.14
CA HIS A 638 9.12 14.43 19.02
C HIS A 638 8.99 13.92 20.46
N SER A 639 8.96 14.83 21.44
CA SER A 639 8.81 14.47 22.86
C SER A 639 7.38 14.12 23.28
N ARG A 640 6.40 14.25 22.37
CA ARG A 640 5.00 13.90 22.64
C ARG A 640 4.95 12.38 22.86
N PRO A 641 4.33 11.86 23.95
CA PRO A 641 4.49 10.46 24.34
C PRO A 641 4.12 9.44 23.25
N ASP A 642 3.07 9.72 22.49
CA ASP A 642 2.58 8.87 21.39
C ASP A 642 3.55 8.78 20.20
N ILE A 643 4.43 9.75 20.02
CA ILE A 643 5.56 9.71 19.07
C ILE A 643 6.80 9.15 19.75
N TYR A 644 7.14 9.65 20.94
CA TYR A 644 8.38 9.32 21.65
C TYR A 644 8.52 7.83 21.91
N GLY A 645 7.45 7.18 22.37
CA GLY A 645 7.41 5.73 22.61
C GLY A 645 7.58 4.87 21.34
N LYS A 646 7.59 5.47 20.14
CA LYS A 646 7.74 4.77 18.86
C LYS A 646 9.10 5.00 18.20
N ILE A 647 9.89 5.98 18.67
CA ILE A 647 11.18 6.33 18.06
C ILE A 647 12.16 5.16 18.19
N GLY A 648 12.60 4.62 17.06
CA GLY A 648 13.54 3.51 16.99
C GLY A 648 12.97 2.14 17.42
N ASN A 649 11.66 2.04 17.63
CA ASN A 649 10.97 0.78 17.86
C ASN A 649 10.59 0.15 16.52
N ALA A 650 10.68 -1.19 16.43
CA ALA A 650 10.44 -1.98 15.22
C ALA A 650 11.26 -1.59 13.96
N GLY A 651 12.21 -0.66 14.08
CA GLY A 651 13.02 -0.18 12.97
C GLY A 651 14.01 0.91 13.38
N VAL A 652 14.81 1.39 12.42
CA VAL A 652 15.77 2.47 12.63
C VAL A 652 15.12 3.84 12.43
N SER A 653 15.40 4.78 13.33
CA SER A 653 14.94 6.17 13.21
C SER A 653 15.87 7.01 12.34
N ILE A 654 15.38 7.51 11.19
CA ILE A 654 16.15 8.27 10.20
C ILE A 654 15.35 9.49 9.75
N CYS A 655 15.71 10.67 10.26
CA CYS A 655 15.04 11.93 9.90
C CYS A 655 15.96 12.91 9.13
N THR A 656 17.27 12.63 9.04
CA THR A 656 18.23 13.51 8.36
C THR A 656 19.20 12.76 7.43
N VAL A 657 19.85 13.49 6.53
CA VAL A 657 20.95 12.97 5.70
C VAL A 657 22.11 12.45 6.57
N ASP A 658 22.40 13.10 7.69
CA ASP A 658 23.48 12.67 8.59
C ASP A 658 23.16 11.35 9.30
N ASP A 659 21.87 11.06 9.56
CA ASP A 659 21.47 9.74 10.06
C ASP A 659 21.67 8.67 8.99
N ALA A 660 21.38 8.96 7.72
CA ALA A 660 21.72 8.05 6.63
C ALA A 660 23.25 7.85 6.48
N LYS A 661 24.07 8.89 6.67
CA LYS A 661 25.55 8.77 6.70
C LYS A 661 26.01 7.84 7.81
N ARG A 662 25.49 8.00 9.03
CA ARG A 662 25.80 7.13 10.19
C ARG A 662 25.32 5.70 9.98
N LEU A 663 24.16 5.52 9.36
CA LEU A 663 23.56 4.22 9.14
C LEU A 663 24.43 3.35 8.22
N TYR A 664 24.99 3.94 7.16
CA TYR A 664 25.76 3.22 6.14
C TYR A 664 27.28 3.43 6.24
N SER A 665 27.77 4.07 7.30
CA SER A 665 29.21 4.28 7.51
C SER A 665 29.97 2.96 7.66
N GLY A 666 31.23 2.97 7.22
CA GLY A 666 32.09 1.78 7.18
C GLY A 666 31.84 0.85 5.99
N PHE A 667 30.76 1.04 5.21
CA PHE A 667 30.50 0.32 3.96
C PHE A 667 30.76 1.25 2.77
N ASP A 668 31.64 0.87 1.85
CA ASP A 668 31.76 1.59 0.57
C ASP A 668 30.60 1.18 -0.35
N LEU A 669 29.66 2.12 -0.51
CA LEU A 669 28.40 1.92 -1.24
C LEU A 669 28.58 1.75 -2.76
N LEU A 670 29.77 2.08 -3.30
CA LEU A 670 30.08 1.91 -4.73
C LEU A 670 30.77 0.58 -5.04
N LEU A 671 31.06 -0.25 -4.03
CA LEU A 671 31.67 -1.55 -4.30
C LEU A 671 30.70 -2.44 -5.09
N PRO A 672 31.18 -3.17 -6.12
CA PRO A 672 30.32 -4.04 -6.92
C PRO A 672 29.63 -5.14 -6.11
N ASN A 673 30.15 -5.54 -4.96
CA ASN A 673 29.55 -6.56 -4.08
C ASN A 673 28.75 -5.96 -2.90
N THR A 674 28.54 -4.64 -2.87
CA THR A 674 27.67 -3.97 -1.89
C THR A 674 26.33 -3.62 -2.53
N SER A 675 25.22 -3.87 -1.82
CA SER A 675 23.90 -3.41 -2.23
C SER A 675 22.96 -3.18 -1.04
N VAL A 676 22.22 -2.09 -1.07
CA VAL A 676 21.32 -1.69 0.03
C VAL A 676 19.87 -1.76 -0.43
N SER A 677 19.01 -2.44 0.34
CA SER A 677 17.56 -2.44 0.16
C SER A 677 16.94 -1.59 1.27
N MET A 678 15.99 -0.73 0.94
CA MET A 678 15.30 0.15 1.89
C MET A 678 13.79 -0.06 1.79
N THR A 679 13.17 -0.51 2.88
CA THR A 679 11.74 -0.78 2.94
C THR A 679 11.01 0.45 3.44
N ILE A 680 10.72 1.35 2.50
CA ILE A 680 10.06 2.64 2.75
C ILE A 680 9.08 2.91 1.60
N ASN A 681 7.90 3.48 1.90
CA ASN A 681 6.83 3.71 0.92
C ASN A 681 6.44 5.19 0.83
N GLY A 682 5.58 5.69 1.73
CA GLY A 682 5.08 7.08 1.69
C GLY A 682 6.18 8.14 1.47
N PRO A 683 7.19 8.23 2.35
CA PRO A 683 8.29 9.20 2.21
C PRO A 683 9.49 8.63 1.43
N ALA A 684 9.30 7.58 0.60
CA ALA A 684 10.39 6.93 -0.12
C ALA A 684 11.24 7.88 -0.98
N PRO A 685 10.70 8.86 -1.72
CA PRO A 685 11.52 9.81 -2.48
C PRO A 685 12.48 10.61 -1.59
N VAL A 686 12.03 10.99 -0.38
CA VAL A 686 12.83 11.76 0.59
C VAL A 686 13.95 10.91 1.19
N VAL A 687 13.61 9.71 1.67
CA VAL A 687 14.60 8.78 2.26
C VAL A 687 15.60 8.30 1.20
N LEU A 688 15.16 8.09 -0.04
CA LEU A 688 16.06 7.80 -1.17
C LEU A 688 17.02 8.97 -1.42
N ALA A 689 16.54 10.22 -1.36
CA ALA A 689 17.39 11.38 -1.48
C ALA A 689 18.44 11.44 -0.35
N PHE A 690 18.07 11.09 0.89
CA PHE A 690 19.05 10.98 1.99
C PHE A 690 20.13 9.94 1.69
N PHE A 691 19.73 8.76 1.23
CA PHE A 691 20.66 7.69 0.86
C PHE A 691 21.60 8.08 -0.29
N MET A 692 21.06 8.65 -1.37
CA MET A 692 21.84 9.10 -2.53
C MET A 692 22.85 10.18 -2.14
N ASN A 693 22.45 11.16 -1.31
CA ASN A 693 23.38 12.18 -0.82
C ASN A 693 24.43 11.60 0.13
N ALA A 694 24.08 10.66 1.00
CA ALA A 694 25.06 9.97 1.86
C ALA A 694 26.10 9.20 1.03
N ALA A 695 25.69 8.57 -0.07
CA ALA A 695 26.61 7.89 -0.99
C ALA A 695 27.52 8.87 -1.74
N VAL A 696 27.01 10.03 -2.17
CA VAL A 696 27.81 11.09 -2.79
C VAL A 696 28.84 11.63 -1.79
N ASP A 697 28.41 11.96 -0.58
CA ASP A 697 29.27 12.50 0.46
C ASP A 697 30.37 11.50 0.88
N GLN A 698 30.08 10.20 0.92
CA GLN A 698 31.11 9.16 1.10
C GLN A 698 32.21 9.23 0.03
N GLN A 699 31.85 9.40 -1.25
CA GLN A 699 32.85 9.44 -2.32
C GLN A 699 33.58 10.78 -2.38
N ILE A 700 32.95 11.88 -1.94
CA ILE A 700 33.66 13.15 -1.71
C ILE A 700 34.68 13.01 -0.58
N GLU A 701 34.31 12.37 0.53
CA GLU A 701 35.25 12.08 1.62
C GLU A 701 36.45 11.26 1.11
N LYS A 702 36.19 10.22 0.31
CA LYS A 702 37.23 9.41 -0.34
C LYS A 702 38.14 10.25 -1.23
N HIS A 703 37.57 11.09 -2.09
CA HIS A 703 38.31 12.01 -2.94
C HIS A 703 39.20 12.97 -2.13
N LEU A 704 38.67 13.56 -1.05
CA LEU A 704 39.43 14.46 -0.19
C LEU A 704 40.58 13.74 0.53
N ARG A 705 40.38 12.49 0.95
CA ARG A 705 41.45 11.64 1.51
C ARG A 705 42.56 11.39 0.50
N GLU A 706 42.20 10.96 -0.71
CA GLU A 706 43.14 10.68 -1.81
C GLU A 706 43.93 11.92 -2.25
N LYS A 707 43.33 13.11 -2.16
CA LYS A 707 43.97 14.40 -2.47
C LYS A 707 44.68 15.05 -1.27
N GLY A 708 44.64 14.46 -0.08
CA GLY A 708 45.24 15.03 1.13
C GLY A 708 44.58 16.31 1.64
N ARG A 709 43.30 16.55 1.31
CA ARG A 709 42.55 17.78 1.65
C ARG A 709 41.51 17.59 2.78
N LEU A 710 41.45 16.39 3.35
CA LEU A 710 40.44 16.07 4.37
C LEU A 710 40.55 16.95 5.63
N GLU A 711 41.77 17.23 6.10
CA GLU A 711 41.97 18.06 7.31
C GLU A 711 41.44 19.49 7.12
N ASP A 712 41.55 20.06 5.92
CA ASP A 712 41.05 21.39 5.62
C ASP A 712 39.52 21.43 5.59
N ALA A 713 38.90 20.36 5.09
CA ALA A 713 37.45 20.18 5.17
C ALA A 713 36.98 20.08 6.64
N GLN A 714 37.66 19.29 7.47
CA GLN A 714 37.34 19.16 8.90
C GLN A 714 37.55 20.49 9.66
N LYS A 715 38.59 21.26 9.34
CA LYS A 715 38.79 22.61 9.91
C LYS A 715 37.63 23.55 9.55
N THR A 716 37.20 23.52 8.28
CA THR A 716 36.07 24.32 7.79
C THR A 716 34.78 23.95 8.52
N LEU A 717 34.52 22.65 8.68
CA LEU A 717 33.37 22.13 9.39
C LEU A 717 33.35 22.54 10.87
N ARG A 718 34.47 22.36 11.58
CA ARG A 718 34.62 22.81 12.98
C ARG A 718 34.41 24.31 13.12
N LYS A 719 34.92 25.12 12.17
CA LYS A 719 34.71 26.57 12.15
C LYS A 719 33.23 26.91 12.00
N HIS A 720 32.50 26.23 11.12
CA HIS A 720 31.07 26.45 10.89
C HIS A 720 30.24 26.21 12.15
N TYR A 721 30.40 25.05 12.78
CA TYR A 721 29.67 24.69 14.01
C TYR A 721 30.07 25.57 15.20
N LYS A 722 31.35 25.97 15.29
CA LYS A 722 31.81 26.93 16.30
C LYS A 722 31.13 28.29 16.16
N ILE A 723 30.89 28.78 14.94
CA ILE A 723 30.17 30.04 14.69
C ILE A 723 28.71 29.95 15.17
N GLN A 724 28.08 28.78 15.05
CA GLN A 724 26.70 28.54 15.49
C GLN A 724 26.58 28.25 17.00
N GLY A 725 27.69 28.08 17.72
CA GLY A 725 27.68 27.67 19.12
C GLY A 725 27.20 26.22 19.34
N LEU A 726 27.28 25.38 18.31
CA LEU A 726 26.83 23.98 18.35
C LEU A 726 28.02 23.02 18.33
N PRO A 727 27.92 21.83 18.97
CA PRO A 727 28.92 20.79 18.85
C PRO A 727 28.93 20.21 17.43
N VAL A 728 30.11 19.75 16.98
CA VAL A 728 30.24 19.05 15.71
C VAL A 728 29.49 17.71 15.79
N PRO A 729 28.71 17.31 14.77
CA PRO A 729 28.04 16.02 14.78
C PRO A 729 29.05 14.86 14.74
N GLU A 730 28.81 13.84 15.57
CA GLU A 730 29.69 12.66 15.69
C GLU A 730 28.89 11.34 15.56
N TYR A 731 29.61 10.23 15.58
CA TYR A 731 29.06 8.88 15.70
C TYR A 731 28.83 8.57 17.19
N ARG A 732 27.57 8.39 17.61
CA ARG A 732 27.15 8.46 19.02
C ARG A 732 27.42 7.21 19.86
N MET A 733 27.86 6.11 19.25
CA MET A 733 28.12 4.83 19.94
C MET A 733 29.58 4.38 19.78
N LYS A 734 30.00 3.35 20.52
CA LYS A 734 31.27 2.68 20.21
C LYS A 734 31.19 2.04 18.82
N ARG A 735 32.11 2.40 17.93
CA ARG A 735 32.21 1.80 16.59
C ARG A 735 32.50 0.30 16.67
N PRO A 736 31.90 -0.54 15.80
CA PRO A 736 32.27 -1.95 15.65
C PRO A 736 33.76 -2.11 15.30
N ASP A 737 34.36 -3.23 15.69
CA ASP A 737 35.80 -3.47 15.47
C ASP A 737 36.17 -3.53 13.97
N ASN A 738 35.22 -3.92 13.11
CA ASN A 738 35.36 -3.94 11.64
C ASN A 738 34.94 -2.64 10.95
N HIS A 739 34.60 -1.58 11.70
CA HIS A 739 34.16 -0.31 11.13
C HIS A 739 35.35 0.63 10.83
N SER A 740 35.63 0.89 9.56
CA SER A 740 36.80 1.67 9.10
C SER A 740 36.78 3.18 9.42
N GLY A 741 35.64 3.72 9.83
CA GLY A 741 35.45 5.16 10.06
C GLY A 741 35.06 5.93 8.80
N PHE A 742 35.07 5.27 7.64
CA PHE A 742 34.67 5.83 6.36
C PHE A 742 33.20 6.30 6.35
N GLY A 743 32.95 7.48 5.78
CA GLY A 743 31.63 8.10 5.66
C GLY A 743 31.20 8.97 6.85
N LEU A 744 32.12 9.24 7.79
CA LEU A 744 31.84 10.02 9.00
C LEU A 744 32.54 11.38 9.05
N ASP A 745 33.55 11.63 8.21
CA ASP A 745 34.38 12.84 8.33
C ASP A 745 33.66 14.12 7.86
N LEU A 746 32.58 13.95 7.09
CA LEU A 746 31.73 15.04 6.58
C LEU A 746 30.35 15.09 7.26
N LEU A 747 30.18 14.52 8.46
CA LEU A 747 28.93 14.65 9.22
C LEU A 747 28.65 16.12 9.54
N GLY A 748 27.43 16.58 9.27
CA GLY A 748 26.98 17.94 9.57
C GLY A 748 26.98 18.90 8.38
N MET A 749 27.62 18.56 7.26
CA MET A 749 27.63 19.38 6.04
C MET A 749 27.67 18.51 4.79
N SER A 750 27.07 18.98 3.69
CA SER A 750 27.16 18.29 2.39
C SER A 750 28.56 18.39 1.78
N GLY A 751 28.99 17.33 1.09
CA GLY A 751 30.21 17.25 0.30
C GLY A 751 30.41 18.42 -0.67
N LYS A 752 29.31 19.01 -1.17
CA LYS A 752 29.32 20.15 -2.09
C LYS A 752 30.05 21.39 -1.55
N HIS A 753 30.19 21.51 -0.23
CA HIS A 753 30.87 22.65 0.41
C HIS A 753 32.40 22.48 0.49
N PHE A 754 32.94 21.32 0.14
CA PHE A 754 34.35 20.99 0.31
C PHE A 754 35.11 20.82 -1.01
N VAL A 755 34.39 20.80 -2.14
CA VAL A 755 34.93 20.70 -3.50
C VAL A 755 34.27 21.74 -4.41
N ASP A 756 34.85 21.99 -5.57
CA ASP A 756 34.22 22.82 -6.61
C ASP A 756 33.01 22.12 -7.26
N ALA A 757 32.19 22.89 -7.98
CA ALA A 757 30.95 22.40 -8.57
C ALA A 757 31.17 21.32 -9.65
N GLU A 758 32.27 21.39 -10.40
CA GLU A 758 32.59 20.43 -11.46
C GLU A 758 33.00 19.08 -10.85
N THR A 759 33.87 19.10 -9.84
CA THR A 759 34.26 17.91 -9.09
C THR A 759 33.05 17.27 -8.42
N TYR A 760 32.18 18.05 -7.77
CA TYR A 760 30.97 17.51 -7.14
C TYR A 760 30.04 16.85 -8.16
N ALA A 761 29.80 17.50 -9.31
CA ALA A 761 28.97 16.96 -10.37
C ALA A 761 29.53 15.65 -10.92
N SER A 762 30.85 15.59 -11.19
CA SER A 762 31.52 14.39 -11.68
C SER A 762 31.41 13.20 -10.71
N VAL A 763 31.64 13.44 -9.42
CA VAL A 763 31.48 12.42 -8.37
C VAL A 763 30.02 11.99 -8.27
N LYS A 764 29.08 12.94 -8.26
CA LYS A 764 27.65 12.63 -8.22
C LYS A 764 27.22 11.72 -9.38
N THR A 765 27.60 12.05 -10.62
CA THR A 765 27.30 11.20 -11.80
C THR A 765 27.90 9.80 -11.64
N THR A 766 29.15 9.71 -11.17
CA THR A 766 29.81 8.42 -10.92
C THR A 766 29.06 7.58 -9.89
N VAL A 767 28.60 8.20 -8.79
CA VAL A 767 27.80 7.54 -7.77
C VAL A 767 26.49 7.04 -8.37
N LEU A 768 25.70 7.91 -9.00
CA LEU A 768 24.38 7.55 -9.55
C LEU A 768 24.44 6.38 -10.54
N ASN A 769 25.49 6.30 -11.37
CA ASN A 769 25.64 5.23 -12.35
C ASN A 769 26.06 3.88 -11.74
N ASN A 770 26.73 3.87 -10.58
CA ASN A 770 27.33 2.66 -10.01
C ASN A 770 26.65 2.18 -8.71
N LEU A 771 25.83 3.03 -8.08
CA LEU A 771 25.14 2.69 -6.83
C LEU A 771 24.19 1.52 -7.05
N ARG A 772 24.26 0.53 -6.15
CA ARG A 772 23.46 -0.69 -6.20
C ARG A 772 22.47 -0.75 -5.05
N GLY A 773 21.20 -0.99 -5.35
CA GLY A 773 20.21 -1.12 -4.30
C GLY A 773 18.78 -1.15 -4.79
N THR A 774 17.86 -1.08 -3.84
CA THR A 774 16.42 -1.11 -4.06
C THR A 774 15.75 -0.17 -3.06
N VAL A 775 14.80 0.64 -3.53
CA VAL A 775 13.80 1.27 -2.66
C VAL A 775 12.46 0.57 -2.91
N GLN A 776 11.66 0.36 -1.87
CA GLN A 776 10.39 -0.36 -2.01
C GLN A 776 9.37 0.48 -2.78
N ALA A 777 8.97 1.64 -2.23
CA ALA A 777 8.21 2.69 -2.92
C ALA A 777 6.96 2.22 -3.70
N ASP A 778 6.31 1.11 -3.33
CA ASP A 778 5.12 0.63 -4.03
C ASP A 778 3.87 1.20 -3.35
N ILE A 779 3.33 2.28 -3.92
CA ILE A 779 2.16 3.00 -3.38
C ILE A 779 0.85 2.24 -3.60
N LEU A 780 0.74 1.41 -4.65
CA LEU A 780 -0.52 0.71 -4.94
C LEU A 780 -0.86 -0.32 -3.86
N LYS A 781 0.15 -1.03 -3.34
CA LYS A 781 -0.08 -1.95 -2.21
C LYS A 781 -0.41 -1.24 -0.90
N GLU A 782 -0.06 0.04 -0.75
CA GLU A 782 -0.34 0.80 0.47
C GLU A 782 -1.84 0.99 0.66
N ASP A 783 -2.53 1.42 -0.39
CA ASP A 783 -3.99 1.60 -0.35
C ASP A 783 -4.74 0.26 -0.35
N GLN A 784 -4.17 -0.78 -0.97
CA GLN A 784 -4.78 -2.11 -1.01
C GLN A 784 -4.67 -2.88 0.32
N ALA A 785 -3.57 -2.75 1.05
CA ALA A 785 -3.27 -3.61 2.20
C ALA A 785 -2.51 -2.94 3.36
N GLN A 786 -1.40 -2.26 3.10
CA GLN A 786 -0.45 -1.87 4.17
C GLN A 786 -0.82 -0.60 4.93
N ASN A 787 -1.63 0.27 4.34
CA ASN A 787 -2.16 1.50 4.95
C ASN A 787 -1.09 2.48 5.48
N THR A 788 0.10 2.57 4.87
CA THR A 788 1.13 3.58 5.22
C THR A 788 1.27 4.69 4.19
N CYS A 789 0.23 4.92 3.38
CA CYS A 789 0.20 6.02 2.41
C CYS A 789 -0.11 7.34 3.12
N ILE A 790 0.89 8.22 3.23
CA ILE A 790 0.78 9.54 3.88
C ILE A 790 0.35 10.66 2.94
N PHE A 791 0.32 10.40 1.63
CA PHE A 791 -0.13 11.33 0.60
C PHE A 791 -1.34 10.75 -0.12
N SER A 792 -2.08 11.59 -0.86
CA SER A 792 -3.09 11.06 -1.78
C SER A 792 -2.44 10.14 -2.83
N THR A 793 -3.13 9.06 -3.20
CA THR A 793 -2.61 8.06 -4.16
C THR A 793 -2.13 8.71 -5.45
N ASN A 794 -2.85 9.70 -5.96
CA ASN A 794 -2.47 10.44 -7.17
C ASN A 794 -1.15 11.20 -7.01
N PHE A 795 -0.97 11.90 -5.88
CA PHE A 795 0.27 12.63 -5.62
C PHE A 795 1.45 11.69 -5.41
N ALA A 796 1.24 10.61 -4.67
CA ALA A 796 2.26 9.59 -4.43
C ALA A 796 2.71 8.90 -5.73
N LEU A 797 1.77 8.55 -6.63
CA LEU A 797 2.09 8.01 -7.96
C LEU A 797 2.84 9.04 -8.83
N ARG A 798 2.45 10.32 -8.77
CA ARG A 798 3.20 11.40 -9.43
C ARG A 798 4.65 11.44 -8.97
N MET A 799 4.90 11.41 -7.66
CA MET A 799 6.26 11.39 -7.12
C MET A 799 7.05 10.15 -7.56
N MET A 800 6.40 8.97 -7.65
CA MET A 800 7.05 7.77 -8.20
C MET A 800 7.45 7.96 -9.67
N GLY A 801 6.59 8.56 -10.49
CA GLY A 801 6.90 8.87 -11.88
C GLY A 801 8.04 9.88 -12.00
N ASP A 802 8.07 10.92 -11.17
CA ASP A 802 9.16 11.92 -11.14
C ASP A 802 10.49 11.26 -10.75
N MET A 803 10.47 10.33 -9.79
CA MET A 803 11.63 9.53 -9.41
C MET A 803 12.12 8.64 -10.56
N GLN A 804 11.23 7.98 -11.29
CA GLN A 804 11.60 7.14 -12.43
C GLN A 804 12.12 7.97 -13.62
N GLU A 805 11.53 9.13 -13.90
CA GLU A 805 12.05 10.08 -14.89
C GLU A 805 13.46 10.54 -14.51
N TYR A 806 13.70 10.87 -13.23
CA TYR A 806 15.05 11.21 -12.76
C TYR A 806 16.04 10.06 -12.96
N PHE A 807 15.62 8.80 -12.71
CA PHE A 807 16.47 7.62 -12.95
C PHE A 807 16.84 7.48 -14.42
N THR A 808 15.87 7.62 -15.32
CA THR A 808 16.09 7.53 -16.76
C THR A 808 16.98 8.67 -17.26
N ALA A 809 16.71 9.92 -16.85
CA ALA A 809 17.47 11.10 -17.25
C ALA A 809 18.93 11.09 -16.76
N ASN A 810 19.21 10.40 -15.65
CA ASN A 810 20.56 10.31 -15.05
C ASN A 810 21.21 8.93 -15.23
N ASP A 811 20.69 8.07 -16.10
CA ASP A 811 21.25 6.74 -16.39
C ASP A 811 21.46 5.82 -15.16
N ILE A 812 20.55 5.90 -14.18
CA ILE A 812 20.60 5.08 -12.97
C ILE A 812 20.15 3.65 -13.29
N ARG A 813 21.12 2.79 -13.60
CA ARG A 813 20.89 1.41 -14.12
C ARG A 813 20.99 0.29 -13.10
N ASN A 814 21.55 0.57 -11.93
CA ASN A 814 21.94 -0.44 -10.94
C ASN A 814 21.10 -0.37 -9.66
N PHE A 815 20.15 0.56 -9.62
CA PHE A 815 19.22 0.77 -8.51
C PHE A 815 17.79 0.52 -8.98
N TYR A 816 17.03 -0.27 -8.22
CA TYR A 816 15.61 -0.51 -8.49
C TYR A 816 14.78 0.63 -7.86
N SER A 817 14.07 1.37 -8.70
CA SER A 817 13.24 2.53 -8.31
C SER A 817 11.97 2.12 -7.58
N VAL A 818 11.51 0.89 -7.79
CA VAL A 818 10.34 0.33 -7.13
C VAL A 818 10.51 -1.17 -6.94
N SER A 819 10.08 -1.66 -5.79
CA SER A 819 9.92 -3.08 -5.50
C SER A 819 8.44 -3.40 -5.31
N ILE A 820 7.79 -3.76 -6.40
CA ILE A 820 6.36 -4.08 -6.48
C ILE A 820 6.06 -5.27 -5.58
N SER A 821 5.24 -5.09 -4.55
CA SER A 821 5.20 -5.99 -3.39
C SER A 821 3.83 -6.62 -3.15
N GLY A 822 3.83 -7.95 -3.10
CA GLY A 822 2.74 -8.79 -2.64
C GLY A 822 2.87 -9.25 -1.20
N TYR A 823 4.06 -9.12 -0.58
CA TYR A 823 4.28 -9.57 0.80
C TYR A 823 3.20 -9.05 1.75
N HIS A 824 3.03 -7.73 1.82
CA HIS A 824 2.06 -7.07 2.69
C HIS A 824 0.61 -7.41 2.35
N ILE A 825 0.31 -7.64 1.06
CA ILE A 825 -1.02 -8.09 0.61
C ILE A 825 -1.35 -9.48 1.18
N ALA A 826 -0.39 -10.41 1.17
CA ALA A 826 -0.55 -11.73 1.78
C ALA A 826 -0.63 -11.67 3.31
N GLU A 827 0.26 -10.91 3.95
CA GLU A 827 0.26 -10.75 5.40
C GLU A 827 -1.05 -10.14 5.93
N ALA A 828 -1.70 -9.26 5.16
CA ALA A 828 -3.00 -8.69 5.49
C ALA A 828 -4.17 -9.68 5.42
N GLY A 829 -4.03 -10.78 4.67
CA GLY A 829 -5.21 -11.59 4.37
C GLY A 829 -5.11 -12.52 3.18
N ALA A 830 -4.42 -12.08 2.14
CA ALA A 830 -4.62 -12.65 0.81
C ALA A 830 -4.04 -14.06 0.69
N ASN A 831 -4.77 -14.92 -0.02
CA ASN A 831 -4.25 -16.21 -0.44
C ASN A 831 -3.15 -16.04 -1.52
N PRO A 832 -2.40 -17.11 -1.87
CA PRO A 832 -1.28 -17.02 -2.81
C PRO A 832 -1.68 -16.50 -4.20
N ILE A 833 -2.89 -16.84 -4.67
CA ILE A 833 -3.39 -16.45 -6.00
C ILE A 833 -3.66 -14.94 -6.02
N SER A 834 -4.44 -14.45 -5.06
CA SER A 834 -4.77 -13.02 -4.94
C SER A 834 -3.51 -12.20 -4.72
N GLN A 835 -2.56 -12.69 -3.91
CA GLN A 835 -1.25 -12.05 -3.72
C GLN A 835 -0.55 -11.81 -5.07
N VAL A 836 -0.29 -12.87 -5.83
CA VAL A 836 0.49 -12.76 -7.07
C VAL A 836 -0.28 -11.97 -8.14
N ALA A 837 -1.59 -12.17 -8.23
CA ALA A 837 -2.43 -11.45 -9.19
C ALA A 837 -2.42 -9.93 -8.93
N PHE A 838 -2.64 -9.49 -7.69
CA PHE A 838 -2.61 -8.07 -7.35
C PHE A 838 -1.21 -7.48 -7.54
N THR A 839 -0.17 -8.21 -7.15
CA THR A 839 1.22 -7.75 -7.31
C THR A 839 1.61 -7.56 -8.78
N LEU A 840 1.32 -8.54 -9.64
CA LEU A 840 1.61 -8.40 -11.07
C LEU A 840 0.74 -7.32 -11.70
N ALA A 841 -0.54 -7.21 -11.31
CA ALA A 841 -1.42 -6.15 -11.79
C ALA A 841 -0.89 -4.76 -11.41
N ASN A 842 -0.42 -4.56 -10.18
CA ASN A 842 0.24 -3.33 -9.74
C ASN A 842 1.50 -3.05 -10.57
N GLY A 843 2.32 -4.06 -10.84
CA GLY A 843 3.50 -3.93 -11.70
C GLY A 843 3.17 -3.50 -13.13
N PHE A 844 2.13 -4.08 -13.73
CA PHE A 844 1.66 -3.67 -15.05
C PHE A 844 1.02 -2.27 -15.04
N THR A 845 0.35 -1.89 -13.95
CA THR A 845 -0.17 -0.53 -13.76
C THR A 845 0.96 0.50 -13.78
N MET A 846 2.08 0.21 -13.11
CA MET A 846 3.28 1.05 -13.13
C MET A 846 3.88 1.15 -14.53
N ILE A 847 3.90 0.03 -15.28
CA ILE A 847 4.36 0.03 -16.67
C ILE A 847 3.46 0.94 -17.53
N GLU A 848 2.14 0.80 -17.48
CA GLU A 848 1.22 1.66 -18.22
C GLU A 848 1.36 3.14 -17.83
N TYR A 849 1.51 3.42 -16.53
CA TYR A 849 1.71 4.78 -16.04
C TYR A 849 3.00 5.41 -16.57
N TYR A 850 4.12 4.70 -16.52
CA TYR A 850 5.39 5.20 -17.05
C TYR A 850 5.39 5.35 -18.57
N LEU A 851 4.69 4.46 -19.29
CA LEU A 851 4.47 4.62 -20.74
C LEU A 851 3.61 5.86 -21.04
N ALA A 852 2.57 6.13 -20.26
CA ALA A 852 1.73 7.32 -20.40
C ALA A 852 2.50 8.63 -20.14
N ARG A 853 3.56 8.57 -19.31
CA ARG A 853 4.53 9.67 -19.13
C ARG A 853 5.56 9.81 -20.26
N GLY A 854 5.52 8.93 -21.27
CA GLY A 854 6.41 8.98 -22.43
C GLY A 854 7.76 8.29 -22.23
N LEU A 855 7.94 7.48 -21.18
CA LEU A 855 9.15 6.70 -20.99
C LEU A 855 9.17 5.45 -21.87
N SER A 856 10.33 5.09 -22.43
CA SER A 856 10.49 3.83 -23.17
C SER A 856 10.51 2.64 -22.22
N ILE A 857 9.81 1.55 -22.60
CA ILE A 857 9.72 0.32 -21.79
C ILE A 857 11.10 -0.22 -21.37
N ASP A 858 12.07 -0.15 -22.27
CA ASP A 858 13.41 -0.70 -22.03
C ASP A 858 14.30 0.18 -21.14
N ASP A 859 13.89 1.43 -20.88
CA ASP A 859 14.62 2.33 -20.00
C ASP A 859 14.32 2.04 -18.52
N PHE A 860 13.07 1.69 -18.19
CA PHE A 860 12.66 1.50 -16.80
C PHE A 860 12.34 0.05 -16.42
N ALA A 861 11.88 -0.83 -17.32
CA ALA A 861 11.43 -2.18 -16.94
C ALA A 861 12.52 -3.00 -16.23
N ARG A 862 13.79 -2.80 -16.63
CA ARG A 862 14.98 -3.42 -16.00
C ARG A 862 15.20 -3.01 -14.54
N ASN A 863 14.62 -1.89 -14.11
CA ASN A 863 14.69 -1.31 -12.77
C ASN A 863 13.46 -1.64 -11.92
N LEU A 864 12.54 -2.46 -12.43
CA LEU A 864 11.45 -3.03 -11.63
C LEU A 864 11.96 -4.26 -10.88
N SER A 865 11.71 -4.29 -9.58
CA SER A 865 11.88 -5.47 -8.73
C SER A 865 10.52 -5.92 -8.22
N PHE A 866 10.39 -7.19 -7.88
CA PHE A 866 9.18 -7.75 -7.28
C PHE A 866 9.48 -8.31 -5.88
N PHE A 867 8.46 -8.39 -5.02
CA PHE A 867 8.61 -8.90 -3.67
C PHE A 867 7.38 -9.70 -3.22
N PHE A 868 7.56 -11.00 -2.96
CA PHE A 868 6.48 -11.92 -2.58
C PHE A 868 6.65 -12.48 -1.15
N SER A 869 5.54 -12.88 -0.53
CA SER A 869 5.50 -13.73 0.66
C SER A 869 5.42 -15.20 0.25
N ASN A 870 6.10 -16.08 0.99
CA ASN A 870 5.96 -17.53 0.90
C ASN A 870 5.35 -18.10 2.19
N GLY A 871 4.16 -18.71 2.09
CA GLY A 871 3.50 -19.42 3.17
C GLY A 871 3.49 -20.93 2.97
N MET A 872 2.47 -21.61 3.51
CA MET A 872 2.40 -23.07 3.60
C MET A 872 1.50 -23.74 2.55
N ASP A 873 0.59 -22.98 1.93
CA ASP A 873 -0.29 -23.45 0.85
C ASP A 873 0.50 -23.99 -0.36
N PRO A 874 -0.04 -24.99 -1.08
CA PRO A 874 0.69 -25.66 -2.16
C PRO A 874 1.14 -24.70 -3.28
N GLU A 875 0.35 -23.69 -3.60
CA GLU A 875 0.62 -22.71 -4.66
C GLU A 875 1.94 -21.97 -4.45
N TYR A 876 2.39 -21.78 -3.21
CA TYR A 876 3.67 -21.14 -2.88
C TYR A 876 4.89 -21.87 -3.47
N ALA A 877 4.75 -23.15 -3.85
CA ALA A 877 5.80 -23.89 -4.53
C ALA A 877 6.06 -23.41 -5.97
N VAL A 878 5.13 -22.66 -6.59
CA VAL A 878 5.19 -22.27 -8.02
C VAL A 878 4.95 -20.78 -8.30
N ILE A 879 4.71 -19.94 -7.29
CA ILE A 879 4.37 -18.54 -7.53
C ILE A 879 5.43 -17.76 -8.33
N GLY A 880 6.71 -18.02 -8.07
CA GLY A 880 7.82 -17.30 -8.71
C GLY A 880 7.96 -17.65 -10.18
N ARG A 881 7.91 -18.94 -10.52
CA ARG A 881 7.92 -19.41 -11.92
C ARG A 881 6.69 -18.95 -12.72
N VAL A 882 5.50 -18.94 -12.11
CA VAL A 882 4.30 -18.42 -12.75
C VAL A 882 4.44 -16.92 -13.03
N ALA A 883 4.89 -16.15 -12.04
CA ALA A 883 5.12 -14.71 -12.19
C ALA A 883 6.12 -14.40 -13.31
N ARG A 884 7.24 -15.13 -13.38
CA ARG A 884 8.25 -14.98 -14.45
C ARG A 884 7.65 -15.24 -15.83
N ARG A 885 6.89 -16.32 -16.01
CA ARG A 885 6.31 -16.70 -17.30
C ARG A 885 5.28 -15.68 -17.79
N ILE A 886 4.33 -15.30 -16.94
CA ILE A 886 3.32 -14.27 -17.27
C ILE A 886 4.02 -12.97 -17.69
N PHE A 887 4.97 -12.50 -16.89
CA PHE A 887 5.67 -11.24 -17.15
C PHE A 887 6.49 -11.29 -18.44
N ALA A 888 7.30 -12.34 -18.64
CA ALA A 888 8.13 -12.46 -19.84
C ALA A 888 7.28 -12.48 -21.12
N VAL A 889 6.19 -13.27 -21.13
CA VAL A 889 5.28 -13.38 -22.27
C VAL A 889 4.57 -12.05 -22.54
N ALA A 890 4.10 -11.35 -21.51
CA ALA A 890 3.48 -10.03 -21.64
C ALA A 890 4.47 -8.99 -22.20
N LEU A 891 5.66 -8.88 -21.61
CA LEU A 891 6.68 -7.90 -22.01
C LEU A 891 7.15 -8.14 -23.45
N ARG A 892 7.28 -9.39 -23.89
CA ARG A 892 7.65 -9.71 -25.27
C ARG A 892 6.49 -9.51 -26.25
N GLY A 893 5.32 -10.07 -25.94
CA GLY A 893 4.22 -10.19 -26.89
C GLY A 893 3.32 -8.96 -26.99
N LEU A 894 3.11 -8.25 -25.88
CA LEU A 894 2.24 -7.07 -25.82
C LEU A 894 3.04 -5.77 -25.87
N TYR A 895 4.13 -5.68 -25.09
CA TYR A 895 4.91 -4.44 -24.95
C TYR A 895 6.12 -4.34 -25.88
N GLY A 896 6.48 -5.42 -26.60
CA GLY A 896 7.62 -5.42 -27.53
C GLY A 896 8.99 -5.17 -26.88
N ALA A 897 9.12 -5.44 -25.58
CA ALA A 897 10.32 -5.15 -24.81
C ALA A 897 11.47 -6.12 -25.10
N ASN A 898 12.72 -5.69 -24.89
CA ASN A 898 13.89 -6.53 -25.10
C ASN A 898 14.05 -7.63 -24.04
N GLU A 899 14.97 -8.57 -24.27
CA GLU A 899 15.19 -9.72 -23.38
C GLU A 899 15.51 -9.33 -21.93
N ARG A 900 16.24 -8.22 -21.71
CA ARG A 900 16.60 -7.77 -20.35
C ARG A 900 15.37 -7.29 -19.59
N SER A 901 14.45 -6.62 -20.28
CA SER A 901 13.18 -6.12 -19.72
C SER A 901 12.19 -7.25 -19.42
N GLN A 902 12.31 -8.40 -20.10
CA GLN A 902 11.46 -9.58 -19.87
C GLN A 902 11.81 -10.35 -18.58
N LYS A 903 12.99 -10.10 -17.99
CA LYS A 903 13.51 -10.84 -16.84
C LYS A 903 12.97 -10.29 -15.51
N LEU A 904 11.82 -10.82 -15.07
CA LEU A 904 11.27 -10.53 -13.75
C LEU A 904 12.21 -11.07 -12.66
N LYS A 905 12.74 -10.17 -11.84
CA LYS A 905 13.54 -10.50 -10.65
C LYS A 905 12.72 -10.24 -9.41
N TYR A 906 12.82 -11.14 -8.44
CA TYR A 906 12.05 -10.99 -7.21
C TYR A 906 12.81 -11.39 -5.94
N HIS A 907 12.39 -10.77 -4.85
CA HIS A 907 12.68 -11.16 -3.49
C HIS A 907 11.54 -12.02 -2.94
N ILE A 908 11.86 -13.03 -2.13
CA ILE A 908 10.89 -13.72 -1.28
C ILE A 908 11.23 -13.45 0.18
N GLN A 909 10.20 -13.24 0.98
CA GLN A 909 10.25 -13.33 2.44
C GLN A 909 9.30 -14.44 2.91
N THR A 910 9.72 -15.21 3.90
CA THR A 910 8.86 -16.20 4.56
C THR A 910 7.69 -15.53 5.29
N SER A 911 6.53 -16.16 5.38
CA SER A 911 5.32 -15.50 5.89
C SER A 911 5.35 -15.29 7.40
N GLY A 912 5.24 -14.03 7.84
CA GLY A 912 5.14 -13.67 9.26
C GLY A 912 3.82 -14.15 9.88
N ARG A 913 2.72 -14.11 9.13
CA ARG A 913 1.38 -14.57 9.54
C ARG A 913 1.33 -16.06 9.85
N SER A 914 2.21 -16.85 9.24
CA SER A 914 2.35 -18.28 9.53
C SER A 914 3.04 -18.58 10.85
N LEU A 915 3.68 -17.58 11.47
CA LEU A 915 4.40 -17.71 12.72
C LEU A 915 3.48 -17.35 13.89
N HIS A 916 3.57 -18.13 14.97
CA HIS A 916 2.67 -17.99 16.11
C HIS A 916 3.44 -17.64 17.37
N ALA A 917 2.80 -16.88 18.26
CA ALA A 917 3.34 -16.55 19.58
C ALA A 917 3.31 -17.74 20.56
N MET A 918 2.49 -18.75 20.29
CA MET A 918 2.48 -20.02 21.02
C MET A 918 3.48 -20.99 20.39
N GLU A 919 4.25 -21.69 21.23
CA GLU A 919 5.24 -22.68 20.79
C GLU A 919 6.17 -22.13 19.70
N ILE A 920 6.79 -20.98 19.98
CA ILE A 920 7.60 -20.20 19.02
C ILE A 920 8.71 -21.02 18.36
N ASP A 921 9.22 -22.08 19.00
CA ASP A 921 10.24 -22.94 18.40
C ASP A 921 9.75 -23.68 17.14
N PHE A 922 8.44 -23.90 16.98
CA PHE A 922 7.87 -24.50 15.76
C PHE A 922 7.97 -23.57 14.54
N ASN A 923 8.20 -22.27 14.75
CA ASN A 923 8.31 -21.29 13.67
C ASN A 923 9.54 -21.53 12.79
N ASP A 924 10.64 -22.06 13.33
CA ASP A 924 11.82 -22.44 12.53
C ASP A 924 11.49 -23.54 11.52
N ILE A 925 10.61 -24.48 11.88
CA ILE A 925 10.19 -25.58 11.00
C ILE A 925 9.42 -25.01 9.80
N ARG A 926 8.44 -24.12 10.06
CA ARG A 926 7.65 -23.46 9.01
C ARG A 926 8.54 -22.63 8.09
N THR A 927 9.40 -21.80 8.67
CA THR A 927 10.34 -20.95 7.95
C THR A 927 11.30 -21.77 7.07
N THR A 928 11.76 -22.92 7.54
CA THR A 928 12.62 -23.82 6.77
C THR A 928 11.93 -24.34 5.50
N LEU A 929 10.66 -24.77 5.61
CA LEU A 929 9.90 -25.27 4.46
C LEU A 929 9.61 -24.16 3.44
N GLN A 930 9.27 -22.97 3.92
CA GLN A 930 9.01 -21.80 3.06
C GLN A 930 10.27 -21.35 2.31
N ALA A 931 11.41 -21.33 2.99
CA ALA A 931 12.72 -21.04 2.41
C ALA A 931 13.12 -22.08 1.36
N LEU A 932 12.79 -23.35 1.59
CA LEU A 932 13.06 -24.43 0.64
C LEU A 932 12.33 -24.20 -0.69
N TYR A 933 11.03 -23.89 -0.65
CA TYR A 933 10.25 -23.55 -1.85
C TYR A 933 10.87 -22.37 -2.59
N ALA A 934 11.25 -21.31 -1.87
CA ALA A 934 11.85 -20.13 -2.48
C ALA A 934 13.18 -20.41 -3.20
N ILE A 935 14.05 -21.25 -2.61
CA ILE A 935 15.35 -21.61 -3.18
C ILE A 935 15.20 -22.58 -4.36
N TYR A 936 14.26 -23.52 -4.27
CA TYR A 936 13.96 -24.47 -5.33
C TYR A 936 13.33 -23.80 -6.55
N ASP A 937 12.49 -22.78 -6.35
CA ASP A 937 11.92 -21.95 -7.42
C ASP A 937 12.85 -20.82 -7.87
N ASN A 938 14.14 -20.89 -7.51
CA ASN A 938 15.22 -20.03 -8.01
C ASN A 938 14.98 -18.53 -7.77
N CYS A 939 14.58 -18.15 -6.55
CA CYS A 939 14.46 -16.75 -6.14
C CYS A 939 15.78 -15.96 -6.25
N ASN A 940 15.71 -14.64 -6.46
CA ASN A 940 16.91 -13.80 -6.61
C ASN A 940 17.43 -13.23 -5.28
N SER A 941 16.58 -13.21 -4.25
CA SER A 941 16.93 -12.75 -2.91
C SER A 941 15.96 -13.38 -1.92
N LEU A 942 16.42 -13.78 -0.74
CA LEU A 942 15.61 -14.44 0.30
C LEU A 942 15.81 -13.81 1.69
N HIS A 943 14.70 -13.53 2.36
CA HIS A 943 14.64 -13.25 3.78
C HIS A 943 13.99 -14.42 4.50
N THR A 944 14.57 -14.83 5.61
CA THR A 944 14.02 -15.83 6.52
C THR A 944 13.68 -15.15 7.83
N ASN A 945 12.42 -15.30 8.22
CA ASN A 945 11.86 -14.75 9.43
C ASN A 945 12.45 -15.48 10.65
N ALA A 946 12.40 -14.80 11.80
CA ALA A 946 12.96 -15.34 13.02
C ALA A 946 11.90 -16.09 13.84
N TYR A 947 12.31 -17.06 14.66
CA TYR A 947 11.34 -17.90 15.36
C TYR A 947 10.48 -17.12 16.38
N ASP A 948 11.01 -16.02 16.91
CA ASP A 948 10.39 -15.12 17.89
C ASP A 948 9.65 -13.92 17.26
N GLU A 949 9.50 -13.89 15.93
CA GLU A 949 8.96 -12.74 15.20
C GLU A 949 7.51 -12.38 15.54
N ALA A 950 6.71 -13.37 15.99
CA ALA A 950 5.35 -13.12 16.46
C ALA A 950 5.27 -12.32 17.77
N ILE A 951 6.42 -12.10 18.43
CA ILE A 951 6.52 -11.41 19.73
C ILE A 951 7.35 -10.13 19.59
N THR A 952 8.53 -10.20 18.95
CA THR A 952 9.49 -9.09 18.98
C THR A 952 10.38 -9.02 17.73
N THR A 953 11.11 -7.91 17.59
CA THR A 953 12.14 -7.76 16.56
C THR A 953 13.33 -8.70 16.86
N PRO A 954 13.93 -9.37 15.85
CA PRO A 954 14.88 -10.45 16.09
C PRO A 954 16.10 -10.07 16.94
N THR A 955 16.30 -10.83 18.02
CA THR A 955 17.51 -10.73 18.84
C THR A 955 18.76 -11.15 18.06
N GLY A 956 19.95 -10.91 18.63
CA GLY A 956 21.20 -11.36 18.01
C GLY A 956 21.32 -12.89 17.91
N GLU A 957 20.63 -13.66 18.75
CA GLU A 957 20.58 -15.12 18.69
C GLU A 957 19.54 -15.59 17.67
N SER A 958 18.33 -15.02 17.72
CA SER A 958 17.23 -15.40 16.83
C SER A 958 17.56 -15.14 15.35
N VAL A 959 18.17 -13.99 15.04
CA VAL A 959 18.60 -13.69 13.66
C VAL A 959 19.65 -14.69 13.13
N ARG A 960 20.46 -15.30 14.01
CA ARG A 960 21.43 -16.32 13.62
C ARG A 960 20.75 -17.63 13.26
N ARG A 961 19.69 -18.04 13.98
CA ARG A 961 18.87 -19.21 13.63
C ARG A 961 18.21 -19.00 12.28
N ALA A 962 17.57 -17.85 12.08
CA ALA A 962 16.96 -17.48 10.81
C ALA A 962 17.95 -17.49 9.64
N LEU A 963 19.16 -16.95 9.83
CA LEU A 963 20.23 -16.99 8.84
C LEU A 963 20.73 -18.43 8.57
N ALA A 964 20.85 -19.24 9.62
CA ALA A 964 21.32 -20.61 9.53
C ALA A 964 20.42 -21.48 8.63
N ILE A 965 19.10 -21.24 8.61
CA ILE A 965 18.17 -21.91 7.69
C ILE A 965 18.65 -21.78 6.24
N GLN A 966 18.99 -20.56 5.80
CA GLN A 966 19.49 -20.35 4.43
C GLN A 966 20.86 -20.97 4.20
N LEU A 967 21.74 -20.91 5.20
CA LEU A 967 23.08 -21.51 5.10
C LEU A 967 23.00 -23.03 4.98
N ILE A 968 22.17 -23.70 5.80
CA ILE A 968 21.96 -25.15 5.76
C ILE A 968 21.40 -25.55 4.39
N ILE A 969 20.36 -24.86 3.90
CA ILE A 969 19.78 -25.19 2.58
C ILE A 969 20.82 -24.99 1.45
N ASN A 970 21.56 -23.87 1.46
CA ASN A 970 22.48 -23.56 0.36
C ASN A 970 23.83 -24.32 0.43
N ARG A 971 24.26 -24.78 1.61
CA ARG A 971 25.60 -25.35 1.81
C ARG A 971 25.60 -26.82 2.22
N GLU A 972 24.56 -27.30 2.90
CA GLU A 972 24.52 -28.67 3.46
C GLU A 972 23.49 -29.56 2.75
N LEU A 973 22.32 -29.02 2.38
CA LEU A 973 21.27 -29.81 1.73
C LEU A 973 21.70 -30.23 0.31
N GLY A 974 22.12 -31.50 0.17
CA GLY A 974 22.67 -32.01 -1.08
C GLY A 974 21.78 -31.81 -2.32
N GLN A 975 20.45 -31.88 -2.18
CA GLN A 975 19.51 -31.67 -3.28
C GLN A 975 19.57 -30.24 -3.84
N ALA A 976 19.86 -29.23 -3.00
CA ALA A 976 19.98 -27.83 -3.42
C ALA A 976 21.21 -27.55 -4.30
N SER A 977 22.11 -28.52 -4.46
CA SER A 977 23.20 -28.45 -5.45
C SER A 977 22.65 -28.45 -6.89
N ASN A 978 21.48 -29.04 -7.11
CA ASN A 978 20.71 -28.87 -8.34
C ASN A 978 19.89 -27.58 -8.27
N GLN A 979 19.94 -26.78 -9.34
CA GLN A 979 19.39 -25.43 -9.41
C GLN A 979 18.04 -25.37 -10.16
N ASN A 980 17.56 -26.50 -10.69
CA ASN A 980 16.25 -26.63 -11.32
C ASN A 980 15.45 -27.87 -10.85
N PRO A 981 15.38 -28.16 -9.54
CA PRO A 981 14.84 -29.43 -9.03
C PRO A 981 13.33 -29.57 -9.26
N LEU A 982 12.65 -28.47 -9.57
CA LEU A 982 11.21 -28.41 -9.82
C LEU A 982 10.81 -28.81 -11.25
N GLN A 983 11.74 -28.79 -12.22
CA GLN A 983 11.41 -29.11 -13.62
C GLN A 983 11.20 -30.61 -13.83
N GLY A 984 10.18 -30.97 -14.61
CA GLY A 984 9.82 -32.37 -14.88
C GLY A 984 8.97 -33.05 -13.80
N SER A 985 8.62 -32.34 -12.73
CA SER A 985 7.67 -32.84 -11.72
C SER A 985 6.24 -32.61 -12.20
N PHE A 986 5.46 -33.69 -12.32
CA PHE A 986 4.07 -33.63 -12.80
C PHE A 986 3.19 -32.69 -11.96
N LEU A 987 3.30 -32.78 -10.62
CA LEU A 987 2.54 -31.91 -9.73
C LEU A 987 2.91 -30.44 -9.93
N ILE A 988 4.20 -30.14 -10.12
CA ILE A 988 4.66 -28.76 -10.28
C ILE A 988 4.21 -28.17 -11.62
N GLU A 989 4.26 -28.95 -12.69
CA GLU A 989 3.78 -28.52 -14.01
C GLU A 989 2.28 -28.24 -13.98
N GLU A 990 1.49 -29.14 -13.40
CA GLU A 990 0.04 -28.96 -13.27
C GLU A 990 -0.31 -27.76 -12.38
N LEU A 991 0.35 -27.63 -11.22
CA LEU A 991 0.13 -26.51 -10.32
C LEU A 991 0.53 -25.17 -10.95
N THR A 992 1.63 -25.14 -11.72
CA THR A 992 2.04 -23.94 -12.47
C THR A 992 0.94 -23.49 -13.43
N ASP A 993 0.31 -24.44 -14.14
CA ASP A 993 -0.76 -24.14 -15.10
C ASP A 993 -2.07 -23.71 -14.41
N LEU A 994 -2.43 -24.34 -13.29
CA LEU A 994 -3.62 -23.98 -12.49
C LEU A 994 -3.49 -22.58 -11.90
N VAL A 995 -2.35 -22.29 -11.25
CA VAL A 995 -2.09 -20.99 -10.61
C VAL A 995 -2.02 -19.88 -11.65
N GLU A 996 -1.37 -20.13 -12.80
CA GLU A 996 -1.31 -19.16 -13.90
C GLU A 996 -2.71 -18.78 -14.41
N GLU A 997 -3.57 -19.76 -14.71
CA GLU A 997 -4.92 -19.47 -15.22
C GLU A 997 -5.81 -18.77 -14.17
N ALA A 998 -5.64 -19.10 -12.89
CA ALA A 998 -6.35 -18.42 -11.81
C ALA A 998 -5.95 -16.93 -11.72
N ILE A 999 -4.66 -16.62 -11.87
CA ILE A 999 -4.14 -15.24 -11.93
C ILE A 999 -4.67 -14.51 -13.17
N LEU A 1000 -4.65 -15.14 -14.35
CA LEU A 1000 -5.16 -14.52 -15.58
C LEU A 1000 -6.67 -14.24 -15.50
N SER A 1001 -7.43 -15.09 -14.80
CA SER A 1001 -8.85 -14.86 -14.53
C SER A 1001 -9.07 -13.68 -13.59
N GLU A 1002 -8.18 -13.50 -12.60
CA GLU A 1002 -8.20 -12.34 -11.72
C GLU A 1002 -7.89 -11.04 -12.47
N PHE A 1003 -6.92 -11.06 -13.40
CA PHE A 1003 -6.63 -9.91 -14.29
C PHE A 1003 -7.87 -9.44 -15.06
N VAL A 1004 -8.68 -10.37 -15.56
CA VAL A 1004 -9.94 -10.04 -16.24
C VAL A 1004 -10.91 -9.37 -15.27
N ARG A 1005 -11.08 -9.89 -14.05
CA ARG A 1005 -11.98 -9.30 -13.03
C ARG A 1005 -11.56 -7.88 -12.63
N ILE A 1006 -10.26 -7.61 -12.55
CA ILE A 1006 -9.73 -6.27 -12.28
C ILE A 1006 -9.96 -5.36 -13.50
N SER A 1007 -9.74 -5.87 -14.72
CA SER A 1007 -9.99 -5.12 -15.96
C SER A 1007 -11.45 -4.71 -16.12
N ASP A 1008 -12.41 -5.57 -15.74
CA ASP A 1008 -13.85 -5.27 -15.74
C ASP A 1008 -14.25 -4.11 -14.81
N ARG A 1009 -13.33 -3.72 -13.92
CA ARG A 1009 -13.50 -2.60 -12.98
C ARG A 1009 -12.67 -1.37 -13.37
N GLY A 1010 -12.15 -1.31 -14.60
CA GLY A 1010 -11.33 -0.20 -15.08
C GLY A 1010 -9.84 -0.32 -14.70
N GLY A 1011 -9.33 -1.54 -14.56
CA GLY A 1011 -7.94 -1.80 -14.16
C GLY A 1011 -7.73 -1.62 -12.65
N VAL A 1012 -6.46 -1.60 -12.22
CA VAL A 1012 -6.12 -1.53 -10.78
C VAL A 1012 -6.69 -0.28 -10.11
N LEU A 1013 -6.55 0.89 -10.73
CA LEU A 1013 -7.02 2.16 -10.16
C LEU A 1013 -8.55 2.18 -9.99
N GLY A 1014 -9.31 1.77 -11.02
CA GLY A 1014 -10.77 1.67 -10.90
C GLY A 1014 -11.23 0.59 -9.91
N ALA A 1015 -10.50 -0.52 -9.79
CA ALA A 1015 -10.74 -1.53 -8.76
C ALA A 1015 -10.48 -0.98 -7.34
N MET A 1016 -9.45 -0.14 -7.15
CA MET A 1016 -9.15 0.50 -5.85
C MET A 1016 -10.23 1.50 -5.44
N GLU A 1017 -10.80 2.26 -6.37
CA GLU A 1017 -11.91 3.17 -6.08
C GLU A 1017 -13.16 2.45 -5.53
N THR A 1018 -13.40 1.23 -5.99
CA THR A 1018 -14.48 0.36 -5.47
C THR A 1018 -14.03 -0.51 -4.30
N MET A 1019 -12.81 -0.31 -3.81
CA MET A 1019 -12.17 -1.07 -2.72
C MET A 1019 -12.14 -2.57 -3.00
N TYR A 1020 -12.11 -3.00 -4.26
CA TYR A 1020 -12.21 -4.41 -4.65
C TYR A 1020 -11.11 -5.26 -4.03
N GLN A 1021 -9.84 -4.86 -4.22
CA GLN A 1021 -8.69 -5.57 -3.68
C GLN A 1021 -8.78 -5.66 -2.15
N ARG A 1022 -9.00 -4.52 -1.48
CA ARG A 1022 -9.11 -4.44 -0.02
C ARG A 1022 -10.22 -5.32 0.53
N ASN A 1023 -11.40 -5.27 -0.06
CA ASN A 1023 -12.54 -6.11 0.34
C ASN A 1023 -12.23 -7.59 0.16
N LYS A 1024 -11.65 -7.97 -0.99
CA LYS A 1024 -11.30 -9.37 -1.25
C LYS A 1024 -10.22 -9.89 -0.29
N ILE A 1025 -9.21 -9.08 0.03
CA ILE A 1025 -8.18 -9.39 1.03
C ILE A 1025 -8.83 -9.60 2.41
N GLN A 1026 -9.77 -8.71 2.81
CA GLN A 1026 -10.49 -8.83 4.07
C GLN A 1026 -11.40 -10.07 4.12
N GLU A 1027 -12.07 -10.41 3.02
CA GLU A 1027 -12.90 -11.62 2.90
C GLU A 1027 -12.06 -12.89 3.03
N GLU A 1028 -10.92 -12.97 2.34
CA GLU A 1028 -9.97 -14.09 2.44
C GLU A 1028 -9.35 -14.19 3.84
N SER A 1029 -9.04 -13.03 4.45
CA SER A 1029 -8.53 -12.97 5.82
C SER A 1029 -9.55 -13.50 6.81
N LEU A 1030 -10.81 -13.05 6.72
CA LEU A 1030 -11.90 -13.51 7.57
C LEU A 1030 -12.13 -15.00 7.40
N TYR A 1031 -12.15 -15.49 6.16
CA TYR A 1031 -12.30 -16.92 5.89
C TYR A 1031 -11.21 -17.74 6.59
N TYR A 1032 -9.94 -17.33 6.48
CA TYR A 1032 -8.84 -17.98 7.17
C TYR A 1032 -8.99 -17.96 8.70
N GLU A 1033 -9.36 -16.82 9.30
CA GLU A 1033 -9.54 -16.74 10.76
C GLU A 1033 -10.75 -17.57 11.24
N THR A 1034 -11.78 -17.79 10.43
CA THR A 1034 -12.91 -18.69 10.79
C THR A 1034 -12.57 -20.18 10.78
N LEU A 1035 -11.45 -20.57 10.17
CA LEU A 1035 -11.00 -21.97 10.15
C LEU A 1035 -10.16 -22.35 11.38
N LYS A 1036 -9.74 -21.36 12.18
CA LYS A 1036 -9.06 -21.54 13.46
C LYS A 1036 -10.08 -21.70 14.58
#